data_AF-A0A8T3M2P5-F1
#
_entry.id   AF-A0A8T3M2P5-F1
#
_cell.length_a   1.000
_cell.length_b   1.000
_cell.length_c   1.000
_cell.angle_alpha   90.00
_cell.angle_beta   90.00
_cell.angle_gamma   90.00
#
_symmetry.space_group_name_H-M   'P 1'
#
loop_
_entity.id
_entity.type
_entity.pdbx_description
1 polymer ?
#
loop_
_entity_poly.entity_id
_entity_poly.type
_entity_poly.pdbx_seq_one_letter_code
_entity_poly.pdbx_strand_id
1 'polypeptide(L)'
;MTMMPEPWSNDRLDAAFDAVAGAHPTPTDAVAATMDRVRARSTPNSAWRPAFRQMAAVITVVVLVAASALVAGIASERQSDDRAVRLSSLPVIDVETLVDRQRNPGPEELVVRGWLARAPGDVDCTAVVDPHPLVPHCAENLVFLMARPEDPGDAPQPRGPNVVPAMRIDAHVEVDIPLGTPLEVLAVGHLDDRRAATCPAADQAACRTRFVVDRLVRPGSDLDRLPAPWRSRISPGRDPSQVIGSLEGVVGSVTVVSIGVVAEDRLVSIEPIVRDLPTDGFGVWVVRALVAGGPDPAALRTFLLPDVRRLAFVDGIVSEVTASGVVALTGPTPAPSEDRPAQTEILGLPVMSIADAIALRDAGADDRELAVRGWFSPIGPIPCPAPATWPVTPVEPNCPDQWVVLMAEPESLVTVTSDGFDGRSPTGPAIQIDLDDLDRRWQPRLPDLGPAEPVEIFVVGHFDDRRSFACPPAVQDECRDRFVVDRVDWVDGATQPSSVVGADDGRQTSTPAAVQAIVAEETPGDSLLSMAVVDGPTGIGRIEPSLGTGRGGFIDQAWVWVVRVLEGERSVTYLVVDGTNAIFEMDGEGVPIQVGGSPLPTPAPSPGAFATFRFDLVAPEGPVVRMVVSDASRRLIDARSATLDELGRPGPDTALGRLGVDELGPGILLVRWGGVVCDTALELVVEMSAQIHLRLRGVHPPCDAMGIGRGVVLTFADDLDPARVTTEDLRQAVAPLPTTV
;
A
#
# COMPACT_ATOMS: atom_id res chain seq x y z
N MET A 1 -52.82 7.19 1.52
CA MET A 1 -53.18 5.89 2.14
C MET A 1 -53.04 4.83 1.09
N THR A 2 -51.80 4.38 0.88
CA THR A 2 -51.44 3.25 0.02
C THR A 2 -51.57 2.01 0.89
N MET A 3 -52.48 1.10 0.53
CA MET A 3 -52.63 -0.18 1.22
C MET A 3 -51.34 -0.98 1.04
N MET A 4 -50.62 -1.26 2.14
CA MET A 4 -49.54 -2.24 2.09
C MET A 4 -50.14 -3.60 1.69
N PRO A 5 -49.51 -4.33 0.76
CA PRO A 5 -49.95 -5.68 0.44
C PRO A 5 -49.82 -6.57 1.68
N GLU A 6 -50.86 -7.37 1.91
CA GLU A 6 -50.94 -8.30 3.03
C GLU A 6 -49.77 -9.31 2.98
N PRO A 7 -49.05 -9.54 4.10
CA PRO A 7 -47.92 -10.47 4.13
C PRO A 7 -48.36 -11.87 3.71
N TRP A 8 -47.46 -12.61 3.08
CA TRP A 8 -47.74 -13.97 2.63
C TRP A 8 -48.01 -14.88 3.83
N SER A 9 -49.21 -15.45 3.90
CA SER A 9 -49.52 -16.52 4.84
C SER A 9 -48.92 -17.84 4.38
N ASN A 10 -48.64 -18.74 5.33
CA ASN A 10 -48.19 -20.10 5.03
C ASN A 10 -49.16 -20.82 4.08
N ASP A 11 -50.48 -20.62 4.26
CA ASP A 11 -51.50 -21.18 3.37
C ASP A 11 -51.35 -20.72 1.91
N ARG A 12 -50.90 -19.48 1.68
CA ARG A 12 -50.68 -18.93 0.34
C ARG A 12 -49.38 -19.46 -0.28
N LEU A 13 -48.37 -19.69 0.54
CA LEU A 13 -47.11 -20.34 0.14
C LEU A 13 -47.34 -21.80 -0.22
N ASP A 14 -48.08 -22.53 0.61
CA ASP A 14 -48.44 -23.93 0.36
C ASP A 14 -49.27 -24.06 -0.92
N ALA A 15 -50.26 -23.18 -1.12
CA ALA A 15 -51.05 -23.15 -2.35
C ALA A 15 -50.20 -22.82 -3.61
N ALA A 16 -49.16 -22.01 -3.47
CA ALA A 16 -48.23 -21.71 -4.57
C ALA A 16 -47.33 -22.92 -4.89
N PHE A 17 -46.83 -23.63 -3.88
CA PHE A 17 -46.04 -24.85 -4.09
C PHE A 17 -46.88 -25.98 -4.68
N ASP A 18 -48.13 -26.16 -4.23
CA ASP A 18 -49.05 -27.14 -4.79
C ASP A 18 -49.37 -26.84 -6.27
N ALA A 19 -49.53 -25.55 -6.61
CA ALA A 19 -49.75 -25.13 -8.00
C ALA A 19 -48.54 -25.41 -8.90
N VAL A 20 -47.32 -25.21 -8.41
CA VAL A 20 -46.08 -25.51 -9.15
C VAL A 20 -45.85 -27.02 -9.28
N ALA A 21 -46.10 -27.78 -8.20
CA ALA A 21 -45.98 -29.24 -8.20
C ALA A 21 -46.99 -29.90 -9.16
N GLY A 22 -48.19 -29.33 -9.31
CA GLY A 22 -49.18 -29.78 -10.28
C GLY A 22 -48.83 -29.45 -11.73
N ALA A 23 -48.10 -28.35 -11.98
CA ALA A 23 -47.70 -27.91 -13.32
C ALA A 23 -46.48 -28.67 -13.87
N HIS A 24 -45.62 -29.20 -13.00
CA HIS A 24 -44.39 -29.89 -13.37
C HIS A 24 -44.27 -31.21 -12.60
N PRO A 25 -44.85 -32.32 -13.09
CA PRO A 25 -44.70 -33.61 -12.44
C PRO A 25 -43.22 -33.98 -12.40
N THR A 26 -42.67 -34.13 -11.20
CA THR A 26 -41.28 -34.53 -10.98
C THR A 26 -41.04 -35.85 -11.73
N PRO A 27 -40.07 -35.91 -12.66
CA PRO A 27 -39.73 -37.15 -13.34
C PRO A 27 -39.40 -38.22 -12.29
N THR A 28 -40.05 -39.37 -12.37
CA THR A 28 -39.89 -40.47 -11.39
C THR A 28 -38.47 -41.01 -11.29
N ASP A 29 -37.61 -40.64 -12.24
CA ASP A 29 -36.20 -40.99 -12.34
C ASP A 29 -35.25 -39.85 -11.96
N ALA A 30 -35.73 -38.67 -11.52
CA ALA A 30 -34.88 -37.51 -11.25
C ALA A 30 -33.76 -37.81 -10.23
N VAL A 31 -34.07 -38.60 -9.19
CA VAL A 31 -33.08 -39.03 -8.18
C VAL A 31 -32.09 -40.04 -8.78
N ALA A 32 -32.55 -40.96 -9.62
CA ALA A 32 -31.70 -41.93 -10.29
C ALA A 32 -30.77 -41.26 -11.32
N ALA A 33 -31.30 -40.35 -12.14
CA ALA A 33 -30.56 -39.59 -13.14
C ALA A 33 -29.53 -38.63 -12.51
N THR A 34 -29.81 -38.11 -11.32
CA THR A 34 -28.87 -37.29 -10.56
C THR A 34 -27.75 -38.16 -9.95
N MET A 35 -28.11 -39.30 -9.36
CA MET A 35 -27.16 -40.27 -8.83
C MET A 35 -26.25 -40.88 -9.91
N ASP A 36 -26.78 -41.12 -11.11
CA ASP A 36 -26.00 -41.62 -12.24
C ASP A 36 -25.03 -40.56 -12.79
N ARG A 37 -25.41 -39.27 -12.80
CA ARG A 37 -24.48 -38.17 -13.13
C ARG A 37 -23.35 -38.02 -12.11
N VAL A 38 -23.65 -38.19 -10.82
CA VAL A 38 -22.63 -38.14 -9.76
C VAL A 38 -21.69 -39.35 -9.87
N ARG A 39 -22.21 -40.56 -10.12
CA ARG A 39 -21.40 -41.77 -10.32
C ARG A 39 -20.54 -41.73 -11.57
N ALA A 40 -21.04 -41.14 -12.67
CA ALA A 40 -20.29 -40.97 -13.91
C ALA A 40 -19.09 -40.00 -13.75
N ARG A 41 -19.14 -39.08 -12.79
CA ARG A 41 -18.01 -38.19 -12.45
C ARG A 41 -16.98 -38.84 -11.51
N SER A 42 -17.32 -39.91 -10.79
CA SER A 42 -16.46 -40.52 -9.75
C SER A 42 -15.68 -41.77 -10.20
N THR A 43 -15.72 -42.18 -11.46
CA THR A 43 -14.86 -43.28 -11.94
C THR A 43 -13.52 -42.76 -12.47
N PRO A 44 -12.37 -43.20 -11.92
CA PRO A 44 -11.06 -42.81 -12.43
C PRO A 44 -10.82 -43.46 -13.80
N ASN A 45 -10.96 -42.68 -14.87
CA ASN A 45 -10.69 -43.15 -16.23
C ASN A 45 -9.18 -43.34 -16.44
N SER A 46 -8.79 -44.60 -16.69
CA SER A 46 -7.44 -45.06 -17.05
C SER A 46 -7.03 -44.69 -18.49
N ALA A 47 -7.37 -43.47 -18.94
CA ALA A 47 -7.09 -42.93 -20.26
C ALA A 47 -5.64 -42.40 -20.42
N TRP A 48 -4.74 -42.71 -19.50
CA TRP A 48 -3.37 -42.15 -19.47
C TRP A 48 -2.37 -42.79 -20.45
N ARG A 49 -2.70 -43.94 -21.07
CA ARG A 49 -1.74 -44.64 -21.95
C ARG A 49 -1.62 -44.11 -23.38
N PRO A 50 -2.66 -43.52 -24.02
CA PRO A 50 -2.50 -42.83 -25.30
C PRO A 50 -1.94 -41.41 -25.15
N ALA A 51 -2.27 -40.71 -24.06
CA ALA A 51 -1.86 -39.32 -23.82
C ALA A 51 -0.34 -39.14 -23.65
N PHE A 52 0.35 -40.13 -23.08
CA PHE A 52 1.81 -40.08 -22.92
C PHE A 52 2.59 -40.03 -24.24
N ARG A 53 2.03 -40.53 -25.36
CA ARG A 53 2.68 -40.47 -26.68
C ARG A 53 2.47 -39.12 -27.37
N GLN A 54 1.37 -38.42 -27.08
CA GLN A 54 1.14 -37.07 -27.60
C GLN A 54 1.82 -36.00 -26.73
N MET A 55 1.93 -36.22 -25.41
CA MET A 55 2.69 -35.35 -24.50
C MET A 55 4.18 -35.29 -24.85
N ALA A 56 4.82 -36.38 -25.28
CA ALA A 56 6.24 -36.35 -25.64
C ALA A 56 6.53 -35.41 -26.84
N ALA A 57 5.61 -35.32 -27.81
CA ALA A 57 5.74 -34.41 -28.95
C ALA A 57 5.49 -32.95 -28.55
N VAL A 58 4.46 -32.71 -27.73
CA VAL A 58 4.14 -31.36 -27.21
C VAL A 58 5.24 -30.86 -26.28
N ILE A 59 5.75 -31.68 -25.37
CA ILE A 59 6.87 -31.35 -24.49
C ILE A 59 8.12 -31.00 -25.31
N THR A 60 8.39 -31.71 -26.41
CA THR A 60 9.55 -31.38 -27.27
C THR A 60 9.38 -30.01 -27.94
N VAL A 61 8.17 -29.67 -28.39
CA VAL A 61 7.87 -28.36 -28.99
C VAL A 61 7.88 -27.25 -27.93
N VAL A 62 7.30 -27.48 -26.75
CA VAL A 62 7.31 -26.53 -25.62
C VAL A 62 8.74 -26.32 -25.12
N VAL A 63 9.56 -27.36 -25.01
CA VAL A 63 10.98 -27.23 -24.64
C VAL A 63 11.77 -26.48 -25.72
N LEU A 64 11.47 -26.67 -27.00
CA LEU A 64 12.12 -25.91 -28.09
C LEU A 64 11.69 -24.45 -28.10
N VAL A 65 10.41 -24.15 -27.90
CA VAL A 65 9.88 -22.78 -27.84
C VAL A 65 10.36 -22.08 -26.56
N ALA A 66 10.33 -22.77 -25.42
CA ALA A 66 10.88 -22.26 -24.16
C ALA A 66 12.39 -22.07 -24.24
N ALA A 67 13.15 -22.99 -24.86
CA ALA A 67 14.59 -22.79 -25.07
C ALA A 67 14.86 -21.63 -26.04
N SER A 68 14.03 -21.43 -27.07
CA SER A 68 14.16 -20.30 -28.00
C SER A 68 13.81 -18.97 -27.34
N ALA A 69 12.76 -18.93 -26.52
CA ALA A 69 12.36 -17.78 -25.73
C ALA A 69 13.36 -17.49 -24.61
N LEU A 70 13.97 -18.51 -24.01
CA LEU A 70 15.04 -18.37 -23.02
C LEU A 70 16.32 -17.84 -23.70
N VAL A 71 16.67 -18.32 -24.90
CA VAL A 71 17.82 -17.79 -25.65
C VAL A 71 17.57 -16.35 -26.13
N ALA A 72 16.35 -16.02 -26.55
CA ALA A 72 15.97 -14.65 -26.91
C ALA A 72 15.89 -13.73 -25.69
N GLY A 73 15.39 -14.23 -24.55
CA GLY A 73 15.36 -13.54 -23.26
C GLY A 73 16.76 -13.27 -22.73
N ILE A 74 17.63 -14.29 -22.69
CA ILE A 74 19.04 -14.15 -22.28
C ILE A 74 19.81 -13.22 -23.23
N ALA A 75 19.46 -13.19 -24.53
CA ALA A 75 20.06 -12.26 -25.48
C ALA A 75 19.56 -10.81 -25.29
N SER A 76 18.27 -10.62 -24.99
CA SER A 76 17.67 -9.30 -24.70
C SER A 76 18.13 -8.73 -23.37
N GLU A 77 18.26 -9.57 -22.34
CA GLU A 77 18.74 -9.20 -21.01
C GLU A 77 20.23 -8.84 -21.05
N ARG A 78 21.05 -9.58 -21.81
CA ARG A 78 22.44 -9.20 -22.08
C ARG A 78 22.59 -7.92 -22.91
N GLN A 79 21.65 -7.62 -23.81
CA GLN A 79 21.72 -6.41 -24.63
C GLN A 79 21.28 -5.14 -23.88
N SER A 80 20.47 -5.29 -22.83
CA SER A 80 20.11 -4.21 -21.90
C SER A 80 21.24 -3.90 -20.93
N ASP A 81 21.95 -4.92 -20.45
CA ASP A 81 22.99 -4.78 -19.42
C ASP A 81 24.32 -4.16 -19.93
N ASP A 82 24.54 -4.20 -21.25
CA ASP A 82 25.73 -3.64 -21.92
C ASP A 82 25.64 -2.13 -22.21
N ARG A 83 24.51 -1.46 -21.91
CA ARG A 83 24.32 -0.02 -22.23
C ARG A 83 24.50 0.93 -21.06
N ALA A 84 24.34 0.49 -19.83
CA ALA A 84 24.52 1.35 -18.65
C ALA A 84 26.01 1.64 -18.41
N VAL A 85 26.36 2.91 -18.16
CA VAL A 85 27.73 3.33 -17.86
C VAL A 85 28.07 2.95 -16.43
N ARG A 86 28.71 1.79 -16.23
CA ARG A 86 29.11 1.34 -14.89
C ARG A 86 30.10 2.31 -14.24
N LEU A 87 29.96 2.62 -12.96
CA LEU A 87 30.92 3.46 -12.24
C LEU A 87 32.29 2.80 -12.16
N SER A 88 32.32 1.46 -12.12
CA SER A 88 33.54 0.67 -12.22
C SER A 88 34.27 0.81 -13.56
N SER A 89 33.61 1.34 -14.61
CA SER A 89 34.20 1.59 -15.93
C SER A 89 34.85 2.98 -16.06
N LEU A 90 34.60 3.89 -15.10
CA LEU A 90 35.20 5.22 -15.10
C LEU A 90 36.72 5.15 -14.89
N PRO A 91 37.50 6.12 -15.42
CA PRO A 91 38.92 6.19 -15.19
C PRO A 91 39.25 6.30 -13.70
N VAL A 92 40.02 5.33 -13.18
CA VAL A 92 40.59 5.42 -11.83
C VAL A 92 41.93 6.14 -11.88
N ILE A 93 42.02 7.32 -11.26
CA ILE A 93 43.24 8.14 -11.19
C ILE A 93 43.70 8.32 -9.73
N ASP A 94 44.95 8.73 -9.54
CA ASP A 94 45.46 9.14 -8.23
C ASP A 94 45.28 10.66 -7.99
N VAL A 95 45.52 11.08 -6.75
CA VAL A 95 45.40 12.49 -6.34
C VAL A 95 46.43 13.40 -7.05
N GLU A 96 47.61 12.89 -7.39
CA GLU A 96 48.63 13.66 -8.13
C GLU A 96 48.12 14.03 -9.53
N THR A 97 47.54 13.05 -10.23
CA THR A 97 46.88 13.23 -11.52
C THR A 97 45.68 14.18 -11.42
N LEU A 98 44.89 14.10 -10.33
CA LEU A 98 43.80 15.04 -10.08
C LEU A 98 44.30 16.49 -9.94
N VAL A 99 45.37 16.71 -9.18
CA VAL A 99 45.99 18.04 -9.00
C VAL A 99 46.48 18.61 -10.34
N ASP A 100 47.07 17.78 -11.20
CA ASP A 100 47.47 18.22 -12.54
C ASP A 100 46.24 18.58 -13.41
N ARG A 101 45.14 17.82 -13.30
CA ARG A 101 43.88 18.11 -14.00
C ARG A 101 43.21 19.40 -13.54
N GLN A 102 43.43 19.90 -12.32
CA GLN A 102 42.93 21.21 -11.90
C GLN A 102 43.44 22.37 -12.78
N ARG A 103 44.53 22.19 -13.54
CA ARG A 103 45.01 23.20 -14.51
C ARG A 103 44.17 23.27 -15.78
N ASN A 104 43.44 22.20 -16.10
CA ASN A 104 42.54 22.10 -17.23
C ASN A 104 41.31 21.27 -16.83
N PRO A 105 40.44 21.83 -15.97
CA PRO A 105 39.32 21.09 -15.40
C PRO A 105 38.31 20.72 -16.51
N GLY A 106 37.72 19.54 -16.39
CA GLY A 106 36.68 19.04 -17.29
C GLY A 106 35.53 18.43 -16.48
N PRO A 107 34.31 18.36 -17.07
CA PRO A 107 33.08 17.96 -16.39
C PRO A 107 32.91 16.44 -16.26
N GLU A 108 33.85 15.65 -16.79
CA GLU A 108 33.76 14.20 -16.73
C GLU A 108 33.89 13.69 -15.29
N GLU A 109 33.08 12.68 -14.96
CA GLU A 109 33.14 11.98 -13.69
C GLU A 109 34.35 11.05 -13.65
N LEU A 110 35.07 11.07 -12.54
CA LEU A 110 36.33 10.36 -12.31
C LEU A 110 36.25 9.57 -11.01
N VAL A 111 36.99 8.47 -10.93
CA VAL A 111 37.22 7.76 -9.68
C VAL A 111 38.61 8.10 -9.19
N VAL A 112 38.71 8.82 -8.08
CA VAL A 112 40.00 9.22 -7.50
C VAL A 112 40.33 8.32 -6.33
N ARG A 113 41.43 7.57 -6.44
CA ARG A 113 41.98 6.79 -5.34
C ARG A 113 42.92 7.65 -4.52
N GLY A 114 42.68 7.74 -3.22
CA GLY A 114 43.49 8.54 -2.31
C GLY A 114 43.22 8.27 -0.85
N TRP A 115 43.73 9.17 0.00
CA TRP A 115 43.59 9.13 1.45
C TRP A 115 42.82 10.35 1.92
N LEU A 116 41.65 10.13 2.53
CA LEU A 116 40.83 11.19 3.09
C LEU A 116 41.14 11.34 4.57
N ALA A 117 41.46 12.55 5.01
CA ALA A 117 41.65 12.86 6.43
C ALA A 117 40.98 14.18 6.80
N ARG A 118 40.51 14.26 8.04
CA ARG A 118 40.03 15.50 8.65
C ARG A 118 41.04 15.98 9.68
N ALA A 119 41.59 17.17 9.47
CA ALA A 119 42.47 17.85 10.39
C ALA A 119 41.73 18.22 11.69
N PRO A 120 42.37 18.06 12.87
CA PRO A 120 41.83 18.54 14.12
C PRO A 120 41.85 20.08 14.14
N GLY A 121 40.70 20.70 14.25
CA GLY A 121 40.59 22.15 14.35
C GLY A 121 39.14 22.62 14.54
N ASP A 122 38.95 23.60 15.41
CA ASP A 122 37.71 24.36 15.48
C ASP A 122 37.91 25.62 14.65
N VAL A 123 37.28 25.66 13.46
CA VAL A 123 37.25 26.89 12.67
C VAL A 123 36.02 27.68 13.09
N ASP A 124 36.23 28.91 13.60
CA ASP A 124 35.13 29.81 13.91
C ASP A 124 34.41 30.21 12.62
N CYS A 125 33.26 29.57 12.40
CA CYS A 125 32.44 29.71 11.22
C CYS A 125 31.40 30.82 11.31
N THR A 126 31.35 31.57 12.42
CA THR A 126 30.26 32.52 12.70
C THR A 126 30.21 33.72 11.74
N ALA A 127 31.29 33.98 10.98
CA ALA A 127 31.38 35.12 10.06
C ALA A 127 30.97 34.82 8.60
N VAL A 128 30.74 33.56 8.20
CA VAL A 128 30.43 33.20 6.81
C VAL A 128 28.98 32.73 6.73
N VAL A 129 28.06 33.67 6.48
CA VAL A 129 26.64 33.36 6.28
C VAL A 129 26.46 32.84 4.85
N ASP A 130 26.17 31.54 4.72
CA ASP A 130 25.82 30.82 3.49
C ASP A 130 26.80 30.97 2.32
N PRO A 131 28.03 30.39 2.42
CA PRO A 131 28.92 30.36 1.27
C PRO A 131 28.33 29.52 0.15
N HIS A 132 28.59 29.96 -1.08
CA HIS A 132 28.29 29.22 -2.31
C HIS A 132 28.81 27.77 -2.19
N PRO A 133 28.10 26.73 -2.68
CA PRO A 133 28.46 25.32 -2.45
C PRO A 133 29.84 24.89 -2.95
N LEU A 134 30.44 25.62 -3.88
CA LEU A 134 31.79 25.36 -4.37
C LEU A 134 32.88 26.20 -3.67
N VAL A 135 32.48 27.15 -2.83
CA VAL A 135 33.41 27.95 -2.01
C VAL A 135 33.55 27.22 -0.68
N PRO A 136 34.76 26.81 -0.28
CA PRO A 136 34.96 26.04 0.94
C PRO A 136 34.29 26.73 2.14
N HIS A 137 33.35 26.02 2.76
CA HIS A 137 32.91 26.44 4.09
C HIS A 137 34.11 26.29 5.04
N CYS A 138 34.22 27.15 6.04
CA CYS A 138 35.29 27.09 7.06
C CYS A 138 35.48 25.69 7.68
N ALA A 139 34.42 24.88 7.80
CA ALA A 139 34.50 23.51 8.28
C ALA A 139 35.07 22.51 7.25
N GLU A 140 34.90 22.77 5.95
CA GLU A 140 35.43 21.96 4.85
C GLU A 140 36.93 22.17 4.62
N ASN A 141 37.47 23.32 5.04
CA ASN A 141 38.92 23.59 4.99
C ASN A 141 39.78 22.63 5.81
N LEU A 142 39.14 21.78 6.62
CA LEU A 142 39.82 20.76 7.41
C LEU A 142 39.79 19.38 6.77
N VAL A 143 39.13 19.19 5.63
CA VAL A 143 39.10 17.88 4.97
C VAL A 143 39.98 17.88 3.73
N PHE A 144 40.85 16.88 3.65
CA PHE A 144 41.85 16.75 2.59
C PHE A 144 41.75 15.38 1.94
N LEU A 145 41.75 15.37 0.61
CA LEU A 145 42.00 14.17 -0.19
C LEU A 145 43.47 14.21 -0.64
N MET A 146 44.25 13.23 -0.18
CA MET A 146 45.71 13.24 -0.23
C MET A 146 46.26 12.06 -1.02
N ALA A 147 47.40 12.24 -1.70
CA ALA A 147 48.09 11.17 -2.40
C ALA A 147 48.71 10.11 -1.46
N ARG A 148 48.96 10.47 -0.19
CA ARG A 148 49.66 9.64 0.80
C ARG A 148 48.92 9.65 2.14
N PRO A 149 49.04 8.58 2.96
CA PRO A 149 48.49 8.51 4.30
C PRO A 149 49.35 9.36 5.26
N GLU A 150 49.27 10.68 5.13
CA GLU A 150 49.90 11.61 6.06
C GLU A 150 48.86 12.04 7.10
N ASP A 151 49.19 11.93 8.39
CA ASP A 151 48.39 12.57 9.43
C ASP A 151 48.51 14.09 9.25
N PRO A 152 47.40 14.82 8.99
CA PRO A 152 47.46 16.27 8.87
C PRO A 152 47.99 16.95 10.16
N GLY A 153 47.92 16.29 11.32
CA GLY A 153 48.42 16.79 12.59
C GLY A 153 47.91 18.20 12.92
N ASP A 154 48.75 19.01 13.56
CA ASP A 154 48.49 20.45 13.78
C ASP A 154 48.84 21.32 12.55
N ALA A 155 49.27 20.72 11.43
CA ALA A 155 49.66 21.49 10.25
C ALA A 155 48.40 21.93 9.49
N PRO A 156 48.28 23.21 9.10
CA PRO A 156 47.09 23.70 8.40
C PRO A 156 46.91 23.12 6.99
N GLN A 157 47.93 22.45 6.43
CA GLN A 157 47.88 21.75 5.14
C GLN A 157 48.80 20.51 5.13
N PRO A 158 48.41 19.42 4.44
CA PRO A 158 49.28 18.26 4.18
C PRO A 158 50.53 18.64 3.37
N ARG A 159 51.64 17.90 3.53
CA ARG A 159 52.91 18.21 2.85
C ARG A 159 52.96 17.74 1.40
N GLY A 160 52.27 16.63 1.10
CA GLY A 160 52.18 16.06 -0.24
C GLY A 160 51.09 16.68 -1.12
N PRO A 161 50.99 16.25 -2.38
CA PRO A 161 49.87 16.59 -3.27
C PRO A 161 48.53 16.25 -2.60
N ASN A 162 47.68 17.26 -2.50
CA ASN A 162 46.37 17.16 -1.89
C ASN A 162 45.41 18.15 -2.55
N VAL A 163 44.12 17.86 -2.42
CA VAL A 163 43.04 18.80 -2.71
C VAL A 163 42.15 18.93 -1.49
N VAL A 164 41.51 20.09 -1.34
CA VAL A 164 40.38 20.26 -0.43
C VAL A 164 39.12 19.97 -1.26
N PRO A 165 38.54 18.76 -1.17
CA PRO A 165 37.34 18.45 -1.92
C PRO A 165 36.15 19.29 -1.44
N ALA A 166 35.23 19.61 -2.35
CA ALA A 166 33.90 20.02 -1.96
C ALA A 166 33.10 18.77 -1.56
N MET A 167 32.92 18.58 -0.26
CA MET A 167 32.09 17.53 0.32
C MET A 167 30.99 18.20 1.13
N ARG A 168 29.80 18.31 0.55
CA ARG A 168 28.65 18.93 1.21
C ARG A 168 27.60 17.88 1.57
N ILE A 169 26.47 18.37 2.09
CA ILE A 169 25.36 17.57 2.63
C ILE A 169 24.73 16.67 1.56
N ASP A 170 25.03 16.90 0.29
CA ASP A 170 24.54 16.25 -0.92
C ASP A 170 25.49 15.20 -1.51
N ALA A 171 26.62 14.93 -0.86
CA ALA A 171 27.50 13.82 -1.20
C ALA A 171 27.01 12.53 -0.54
N HIS A 172 27.01 11.41 -1.29
CA HIS A 172 26.79 10.09 -0.71
C HIS A 172 28.07 9.59 -0.02
N VAL A 173 28.08 9.66 1.31
CA VAL A 173 29.24 9.30 2.14
C VAL A 173 28.96 7.98 2.86
N GLU A 174 29.55 6.88 2.38
CA GLU A 174 29.43 5.55 3.00
C GLU A 174 30.43 5.33 4.15
N VAL A 175 31.30 6.32 4.40
CA VAL A 175 32.41 6.19 5.35
C VAL A 175 32.36 7.27 6.42
N ASP A 176 32.38 6.85 7.68
CA ASP A 176 32.72 7.75 8.78
C ASP A 176 34.17 8.20 8.59
N ILE A 177 34.38 9.51 8.46
CA ILE A 177 35.71 10.10 8.34
C ILE A 177 36.26 10.33 9.75
N PRO A 178 37.16 9.48 10.26
CA PRO A 178 37.69 9.66 11.61
C PRO A 178 38.56 10.93 11.66
N LEU A 179 38.53 11.61 12.80
CA LEU A 179 39.46 12.72 13.08
C LEU A 179 40.90 12.18 13.17
N GLY A 180 41.84 12.80 12.46
CA GLY A 180 43.28 12.55 12.57
C GLY A 180 43.81 11.24 11.96
N THR A 181 42.98 10.29 11.55
CA THR A 181 43.45 9.06 10.87
C THR A 181 43.09 9.09 9.39
N PRO A 182 44.07 9.12 8.47
CA PRO A 182 43.80 9.00 7.04
C PRO A 182 43.10 7.68 6.69
N LEU A 183 42.01 7.76 5.95
CA LEU A 183 41.25 6.63 5.44
C LEU A 183 41.46 6.49 3.93
N GLU A 184 41.87 5.32 3.45
CA GLU A 184 41.92 5.07 2.01
C GLU A 184 40.48 5.03 1.45
N VAL A 185 40.25 5.75 0.36
CA VAL A 185 38.92 5.92 -0.26
C VAL A 185 39.00 5.85 -1.78
N LEU A 186 37.87 5.54 -2.40
CA LEU A 186 37.57 5.86 -3.80
C LEU A 186 36.54 7.00 -3.78
N ALA A 187 36.95 8.18 -4.25
CA ALA A 187 36.09 9.34 -4.39
C ALA A 187 35.62 9.46 -5.83
N VAL A 188 34.31 9.29 -6.05
CA VAL A 188 33.66 9.53 -7.35
C VAL A 188 33.22 10.99 -7.38
N GLY A 189 33.61 11.70 -8.43
CA GLY A 189 33.34 13.12 -8.56
C GLY A 189 33.92 13.73 -9.82
N HIS A 190 33.78 15.05 -9.98
CA HIS A 190 34.24 15.77 -11.17
C HIS A 190 34.90 17.12 -10.82
N LEU A 191 35.58 17.69 -11.83
CA LEU A 191 35.99 19.09 -11.86
C LEU A 191 35.00 19.88 -12.74
N ASP A 192 35.17 21.20 -12.84
CA ASP A 192 34.33 22.05 -13.70
C ASP A 192 32.81 21.91 -13.46
N ASP A 193 32.40 21.79 -12.19
CA ASP A 193 31.00 21.67 -11.81
C ASP A 193 30.18 22.86 -12.34
N ARG A 194 29.01 22.58 -12.93
CA ARG A 194 28.13 23.61 -13.53
C ARG A 194 27.74 24.73 -12.57
N ARG A 195 27.70 24.47 -11.26
CA ARG A 195 27.44 25.47 -10.21
C ARG A 195 28.54 26.54 -10.17
N ALA A 196 29.70 26.32 -10.78
CA ALA A 196 30.73 27.35 -10.90
C ALA A 196 30.23 28.58 -11.67
N ALA A 197 29.22 28.44 -12.55
CA ALA A 197 28.59 29.57 -13.23
C ALA A 197 27.86 30.53 -12.27
N THR A 198 27.43 30.06 -11.10
CA THR A 198 26.76 30.87 -10.07
C THR A 198 27.72 31.41 -9.00
N CYS A 199 29.02 31.09 -9.09
CA CYS A 199 30.02 31.68 -8.20
C CYS A 199 30.18 33.19 -8.44
N PRO A 200 30.53 33.97 -7.41
CA PRO A 200 30.96 35.35 -7.59
C PRO A 200 32.03 35.44 -8.67
N ALA A 201 31.98 36.46 -9.52
CA ALA A 201 32.86 36.57 -10.69
C ALA A 201 34.36 36.47 -10.33
N ALA A 202 34.74 36.97 -9.15
CA ALA A 202 36.12 36.88 -8.65
C ALA A 202 36.57 35.44 -8.31
N ASP A 203 35.62 34.54 -8.01
CA ASP A 203 35.88 33.18 -7.52
C ASP A 203 35.58 32.10 -8.57
N GLN A 204 35.00 32.44 -9.73
CA GLN A 204 34.60 31.47 -10.74
C GLN A 204 35.73 30.53 -11.17
N ALA A 205 36.95 31.04 -11.39
CA ALA A 205 38.09 30.21 -11.74
C ALA A 205 38.42 29.19 -10.63
N ALA A 206 38.39 29.62 -9.35
CA ALA A 206 38.62 28.72 -8.22
C ALA A 206 37.52 27.66 -8.12
N CYS A 207 36.25 28.05 -8.29
CA CYS A 207 35.12 27.12 -8.30
C CYS A 207 35.23 26.05 -9.39
N ARG A 208 35.66 26.41 -10.61
CA ARG A 208 35.84 25.44 -11.70
C ARG A 208 36.95 24.41 -11.41
N THR A 209 37.97 24.79 -10.64
CA THR A 209 39.07 23.89 -10.27
C THR A 209 38.78 23.06 -9.01
N ARG A 210 37.64 23.28 -8.36
CA ARG A 210 37.23 22.55 -7.16
C ARG A 210 36.81 21.13 -7.55
N PHE A 211 37.39 20.12 -6.90
CA PHE A 211 36.94 18.74 -7.05
C PHE A 211 35.70 18.53 -6.19
N VAL A 212 34.57 18.24 -6.82
CA VAL A 212 33.30 17.96 -6.16
C VAL A 212 33.20 16.46 -5.97
N VAL A 213 33.00 15.99 -4.74
CA VAL A 213 32.83 14.57 -4.44
C VAL A 213 31.34 14.27 -4.35
N ASP A 214 30.84 13.47 -5.27
CA ASP A 214 29.44 13.06 -5.31
C ASP A 214 29.20 11.75 -4.55
N ARG A 215 30.20 10.86 -4.53
CA ARG A 215 30.16 9.60 -3.79
C ARG A 215 31.52 9.21 -3.22
N LEU A 216 31.52 8.70 -1.99
CA LEU A 216 32.71 8.26 -1.29
C LEU A 216 32.52 6.82 -0.78
N VAL A 217 33.35 5.90 -1.26
CA VAL A 217 33.31 4.48 -0.85
C VAL A 217 34.68 3.98 -0.38
N ARG A 218 34.68 2.86 0.36
CA ARG A 218 35.93 2.17 0.71
C ARG A 218 36.46 1.39 -0.49
N PRO A 219 37.80 1.25 -0.62
CA PRO A 219 38.38 0.31 -1.57
C PRO A 219 37.80 -1.10 -1.35
N GLY A 220 37.40 -1.76 -2.44
CA GLY A 220 36.78 -3.09 -2.41
C GLY A 220 35.26 -3.09 -2.24
N SER A 221 34.63 -1.94 -1.99
CA SER A 221 33.18 -1.81 -2.13
C SER A 221 32.77 -1.98 -3.60
N ASP A 222 31.58 -2.52 -3.81
CA ASP A 222 30.95 -2.54 -5.13
C ASP A 222 30.51 -1.12 -5.52
N LEU A 223 31.26 -0.50 -6.45
CA LEU A 223 30.95 0.84 -6.96
C LEU A 223 29.63 0.88 -7.73
N ASP A 224 29.22 -0.22 -8.35
CA ASP A 224 28.02 -0.27 -9.18
C ASP A 224 26.76 -0.52 -8.35
N ARG A 225 26.91 -0.85 -7.06
CA ARG A 225 25.79 -0.93 -6.13
C ARG A 225 25.12 0.43 -5.99
N LEU A 226 23.79 0.43 -6.04
CA LEU A 226 22.97 1.62 -5.83
C LEU A 226 23.30 2.31 -4.50
N PRO A 227 23.59 3.62 -4.49
CA PRO A 227 23.88 4.35 -3.27
C PRO A 227 22.64 4.43 -2.37
N ALA A 228 22.84 4.31 -1.06
CA ALA A 228 21.79 4.68 -0.12
C ALA A 228 21.54 6.20 -0.18
N PRO A 229 20.34 6.70 0.14
CA PRO A 229 20.10 8.14 0.12
C PRO A 229 20.91 8.89 1.19
N TRP A 230 21.51 10.03 0.84
CA TRP A 230 22.42 10.77 1.74
C TRP A 230 21.71 11.58 2.86
N ARG A 231 20.38 11.58 2.94
CA ARG A 231 19.61 12.11 4.09
C ARG A 231 18.58 11.09 4.56
N SER A 232 18.75 10.60 5.79
CA SER A 232 17.92 9.56 6.41
C SER A 232 16.62 10.04 7.07
N ARG A 233 16.35 11.36 7.10
CA ARG A 233 15.03 11.91 7.47
C ARG A 233 14.15 12.12 6.25
N ILE A 234 14.14 11.14 5.35
CA ILE A 234 13.08 11.02 4.35
C ILE A 234 11.80 10.81 5.15
N SER A 235 10.66 11.33 4.66
CA SER A 235 9.38 10.79 5.11
C SER A 235 9.46 9.26 4.94
N PRO A 236 9.35 8.45 6.01
CA PRO A 236 9.41 7.00 5.88
C PRO A 236 8.40 6.55 4.82
N GLY A 237 8.82 5.72 3.86
CA GLY A 237 7.93 5.16 2.83
C GLY A 237 8.32 5.37 1.35
N ARG A 238 9.50 5.90 1.02
CA ARG A 238 9.97 5.91 -0.38
C ARG A 238 11.24 5.12 -0.62
N ASP A 239 11.11 4.18 -1.57
CA ASP A 239 12.21 3.43 -2.13
C ASP A 239 12.87 4.25 -3.25
N PRO A 240 14.19 4.54 -3.16
CA PRO A 240 14.97 5.14 -4.24
C PRO A 240 14.75 4.48 -5.60
N SER A 241 14.47 3.17 -5.64
CA SER A 241 14.21 2.42 -6.88
C SER A 241 13.06 3.02 -7.71
N GLN A 242 12.00 3.51 -7.06
CA GLN A 242 10.84 4.12 -7.73
C GLN A 242 11.20 5.46 -8.39
N VAL A 243 12.02 6.26 -7.69
CA VAL A 243 12.51 7.55 -8.21
C VAL A 243 13.40 7.31 -9.43
N ILE A 244 14.22 6.26 -9.38
CA ILE A 244 15.12 5.88 -10.46
C ILE A 244 14.33 5.35 -11.65
N GLY A 245 13.36 4.46 -11.45
CA GLY A 245 12.51 3.98 -12.54
C GLY A 245 11.75 5.11 -13.24
N SER A 246 11.28 6.10 -12.47
CA SER A 246 10.65 7.32 -13.03
C SER A 246 11.63 8.14 -13.86
N LEU A 247 12.87 8.32 -13.37
CA LEU A 247 13.93 9.00 -14.10
C LEU A 247 14.28 8.26 -15.39
N GLU A 248 14.46 6.95 -15.33
CA GLU A 248 14.83 6.11 -16.47
C GLU A 248 13.76 6.09 -17.56
N GLY A 249 12.48 6.15 -17.17
CA GLY A 249 11.37 6.32 -18.12
C GLY A 249 11.46 7.61 -18.95
N VAL A 250 12.12 8.65 -18.43
CA VAL A 250 12.26 9.95 -19.10
C VAL A 250 13.58 10.08 -19.85
N VAL A 251 14.70 9.68 -19.23
CA VAL A 251 16.05 9.95 -19.77
C VAL A 251 16.77 8.72 -20.32
N GLY A 252 16.13 7.56 -20.28
CA GLY A 252 16.75 6.27 -20.59
C GLY A 252 17.58 5.74 -19.43
N SER A 253 18.35 4.67 -19.66
CA SER A 253 19.14 4.02 -18.61
C SER A 253 20.12 4.99 -17.94
N VAL A 254 20.12 4.98 -16.61
CA VAL A 254 21.00 5.83 -15.80
C VAL A 254 21.89 4.99 -14.89
N THR A 255 23.05 5.54 -14.54
CA THR A 255 23.87 5.02 -13.44
C THR A 255 23.94 6.07 -12.35
N VAL A 256 23.26 5.79 -11.23
CA VAL A 256 23.09 6.73 -10.12
C VAL A 256 24.39 6.83 -9.32
N VAL A 257 24.96 8.02 -9.28
CA VAL A 257 26.14 8.35 -8.48
C VAL A 257 25.73 8.73 -7.07
N SER A 258 24.72 9.59 -6.93
CA SER A 258 24.16 10.00 -5.65
C SER A 258 22.68 10.32 -5.75
N ILE A 259 21.95 10.12 -4.65
CA ILE A 259 20.51 10.37 -4.57
C ILE A 259 20.13 10.81 -3.17
N GLY A 260 19.24 11.80 -3.03
CA GLY A 260 18.72 12.20 -1.73
C GLY A 260 17.57 13.18 -1.82
N VAL A 261 16.84 13.31 -0.71
CA VAL A 261 15.70 14.24 -0.59
C VAL A 261 16.10 15.48 0.17
N VAL A 262 15.69 16.62 -0.35
CA VAL A 262 15.99 17.94 0.21
C VAL A 262 14.69 18.67 0.45
N ALA A 263 14.55 19.27 1.63
CA ALA A 263 13.49 20.26 1.83
C ALA A 263 13.71 21.43 0.86
N GLU A 264 12.62 21.92 0.30
CA GLU A 264 12.61 22.98 -0.70
C GLU A 264 13.44 24.21 -0.34
N ASP A 265 13.27 24.71 0.88
CA ASP A 265 13.99 25.86 1.44
C ASP A 265 15.52 25.63 1.51
N ARG A 266 15.96 24.38 1.41
CA ARG A 266 17.36 23.97 1.40
C ARG A 266 17.85 23.62 -0.01
N LEU A 267 16.99 23.52 -1.03
CA LEU A 267 17.40 23.13 -2.38
C LEU A 267 18.39 24.13 -2.99
N VAL A 268 18.17 25.44 -2.80
CA VAL A 268 19.07 26.51 -3.27
C VAL A 268 20.47 26.42 -2.64
N SER A 269 20.58 25.85 -1.44
CA SER A 269 21.90 25.67 -0.78
C SER A 269 22.75 24.56 -1.43
N ILE A 270 22.11 23.68 -2.20
CA ILE A 270 22.72 22.51 -2.85
C ILE A 270 22.86 22.75 -4.36
N GLU A 271 21.80 23.25 -5.00
CA GLU A 271 21.74 23.58 -6.41
C GLU A 271 21.36 25.07 -6.58
N PRO A 272 22.28 26.03 -6.44
CA PRO A 272 21.98 27.46 -6.51
C PRO A 272 21.33 27.92 -7.83
N ILE A 273 21.46 27.13 -8.89
CA ILE A 273 20.82 27.32 -10.20
C ILE A 273 19.28 27.28 -10.09
N VAL A 274 18.73 26.58 -9.09
CA VAL A 274 17.27 26.39 -8.91
C VAL A 274 16.55 27.55 -8.23
N ARG A 275 17.26 28.66 -7.93
CA ARG A 275 16.72 29.76 -7.11
C ARG A 275 15.38 30.30 -7.58
N ASP A 276 15.14 30.28 -8.89
CA ASP A 276 13.95 30.85 -9.50
C ASP A 276 12.86 29.81 -9.80
N LEU A 277 13.05 28.53 -9.41
CA LEU A 277 11.99 27.54 -9.54
C LEU A 277 10.85 27.88 -8.57
N PRO A 278 9.60 28.04 -9.04
CA PRO A 278 8.45 28.05 -8.15
C PRO A 278 8.33 26.67 -7.52
N THR A 279 8.16 26.64 -6.21
CA THR A 279 8.15 25.40 -5.45
C THR A 279 6.99 25.44 -4.46
N ASP A 280 6.25 24.34 -4.36
CA ASP A 280 4.92 24.26 -3.73
C ASP A 280 4.95 23.74 -2.27
N GLY A 281 6.08 23.84 -1.59
CA GLY A 281 6.31 23.36 -0.21
C GLY A 281 6.65 21.87 -0.08
N PHE A 282 7.00 21.17 -1.16
CA PHE A 282 7.31 19.73 -1.12
C PHE A 282 8.82 19.48 -1.06
N GLY A 283 9.26 18.33 -0.53
CA GLY A 283 10.64 17.90 -0.70
C GLY A 283 11.00 17.76 -2.19
N VAL A 284 12.27 17.69 -2.52
CA VAL A 284 12.75 17.42 -3.89
C VAL A 284 13.84 16.35 -3.83
N TRP A 285 13.65 15.28 -4.58
CA TRP A 285 14.70 14.32 -4.88
C TRP A 285 15.72 14.97 -5.81
N VAL A 286 16.98 14.98 -5.37
CA VAL A 286 18.13 15.36 -6.18
C VAL A 286 18.84 14.06 -6.55
N VAL A 287 18.79 13.70 -7.83
CA VAL A 287 19.43 12.51 -8.37
C VAL A 287 20.58 12.95 -9.25
N ARG A 288 21.80 12.50 -8.96
CA ARG A 288 22.96 12.70 -9.82
C ARG A 288 23.32 11.39 -10.48
N ALA A 289 23.35 11.40 -11.80
CA ALA A 289 23.52 10.18 -12.56
C ALA A 289 24.25 10.42 -13.89
N LEU A 290 24.91 9.36 -14.35
CA LEU A 290 25.40 9.23 -15.72
C LEU A 290 24.27 8.71 -16.60
N VAL A 291 24.10 9.26 -17.80
CA VAL A 291 23.02 8.85 -18.70
C VAL A 291 23.60 8.13 -19.91
N ALA A 292 23.17 6.88 -20.09
CA ALA A 292 23.59 6.06 -21.22
C ALA A 292 23.12 6.68 -22.55
N GLY A 293 24.01 6.74 -23.55
CA GLY A 293 23.68 7.24 -24.89
C GLY A 293 23.53 8.76 -25.00
N GLY A 294 23.82 9.52 -23.93
CA GLY A 294 23.96 10.98 -24.00
C GLY A 294 25.18 11.43 -24.83
N PRO A 295 25.26 12.72 -25.20
CA PRO A 295 26.38 13.27 -25.95
C PRO A 295 27.72 13.17 -25.20
N ASP A 296 27.67 13.14 -23.86
CA ASP A 296 28.80 12.87 -22.98
C ASP A 296 28.37 11.88 -21.88
N PRO A 297 28.58 10.57 -22.09
CA PRO A 297 28.14 9.54 -21.15
C PRO A 297 28.95 9.53 -19.84
N ALA A 298 30.08 10.24 -19.79
CA ALA A 298 30.90 10.37 -18.59
C ALA A 298 30.59 11.65 -17.79
N ALA A 299 29.83 12.59 -18.33
CA ALA A 299 29.47 13.81 -17.62
C ALA A 299 28.30 13.57 -16.64
N LEU A 300 28.47 14.07 -15.41
CA LEU A 300 27.43 13.98 -14.39
C LEU A 300 26.25 14.90 -14.71
N ARG A 301 25.03 14.35 -14.70
CA ARG A 301 23.79 15.11 -14.85
C ARG A 301 23.05 15.12 -13.52
N THR A 302 22.29 16.19 -13.26
CA THR A 302 21.48 16.29 -12.05
C THR A 302 20.04 16.51 -12.42
N PHE A 303 19.21 15.67 -11.83
CA PHE A 303 17.78 15.64 -12.02
C PHE A 303 17.10 16.00 -10.71
N LEU A 304 16.08 16.82 -10.82
CA LEU A 304 15.16 17.17 -9.75
C LEU A 304 13.86 16.43 -10.03
N LEU A 305 13.41 15.67 -9.04
CA LEU A 305 12.09 15.05 -9.05
C LEU A 305 11.38 15.51 -7.79
N PRO A 306 10.21 16.15 -7.87
CA PRO A 306 9.51 16.59 -6.68
C PRO A 306 9.17 15.38 -5.79
N ASP A 307 9.42 15.51 -4.50
CA ASP A 307 8.97 14.58 -3.45
C ASP A 307 7.47 14.77 -3.18
N VAL A 308 6.67 14.93 -4.22
CA VAL A 308 5.21 14.85 -4.13
C VAL A 308 4.85 13.40 -3.87
N ARG A 309 3.95 13.11 -2.92
CA ARG A 309 3.50 11.74 -2.56
C ARG A 309 2.90 10.94 -3.75
N ARG A 310 2.95 11.49 -4.96
CA ARG A 310 2.33 11.05 -6.22
C ARG A 310 3.28 11.38 -7.37
N LEU A 311 4.35 10.60 -7.53
CA LEU A 311 5.27 10.69 -8.69
C LEU A 311 4.77 9.93 -9.91
N ALA A 312 3.75 9.07 -9.78
CA ALA A 312 3.35 8.17 -10.85
C ALA A 312 2.69 8.86 -12.06
N PHE A 313 2.15 10.09 -11.93
CA PHE A 313 1.34 10.73 -12.98
C PHE A 313 1.63 12.20 -13.18
N VAL A 314 2.91 12.57 -13.25
CA VAL A 314 3.21 13.82 -13.92
C VAL A 314 4.22 13.56 -15.01
N ASP A 315 3.70 13.31 -16.21
CA ASP A 315 4.42 13.54 -17.46
C ASP A 315 5.12 14.90 -17.34
N GLY A 316 6.45 14.88 -17.25
CA GLY A 316 7.25 16.10 -17.27
C GLY A 316 7.66 16.74 -15.95
N ILE A 317 7.78 16.01 -14.82
CA ILE A 317 8.55 16.55 -13.66
C ILE A 317 9.83 15.78 -13.34
N VAL A 318 10.51 15.27 -14.37
CA VAL A 318 11.96 15.20 -14.27
C VAL A 318 12.47 16.53 -14.80
N SER A 319 13.14 17.28 -13.96
CA SER A 319 13.78 18.54 -14.35
C SER A 319 15.28 18.34 -14.34
N GLU A 320 15.96 18.62 -15.45
CA GLU A 320 17.42 18.64 -15.46
C GLU A 320 17.95 20.01 -15.05
N VAL A 321 18.92 20.01 -14.14
CA VAL A 321 19.69 21.21 -13.80
C VAL A 321 20.83 21.36 -14.80
N THR A 322 20.75 22.37 -15.65
CA THR A 322 21.79 22.72 -16.63
C THR A 322 22.51 24.01 -16.21
N ALA A 323 23.65 24.31 -16.84
CA ALA A 323 24.36 25.58 -16.60
C ALA A 323 23.51 26.83 -16.93
N SER A 324 22.52 26.70 -17.81
CA SER A 324 21.61 27.79 -18.21
C SER A 324 20.33 27.89 -17.37
N GLY A 325 20.12 26.99 -16.41
CA GLY A 325 18.89 26.92 -15.62
C GLY A 325 18.29 25.52 -15.58
N VAL A 326 17.07 25.43 -15.09
CA VAL A 326 16.33 24.17 -15.01
C VAL A 326 15.51 23.95 -16.28
N VAL A 327 15.67 22.78 -16.88
CA VAL A 327 14.94 22.36 -18.09
C VAL A 327 14.01 21.23 -17.70
N ALA A 328 12.70 21.44 -17.87
CA ALA A 328 11.73 20.37 -17.74
C ALA A 328 11.97 19.34 -18.84
N LEU A 329 12.24 18.10 -18.46
CA LEU A 329 12.32 16.98 -19.37
C LEU A 329 10.92 16.36 -19.43
N THR A 330 10.20 16.68 -20.49
CA THR A 330 9.11 15.81 -20.92
C THR A 330 9.76 14.56 -21.46
N GLY A 331 9.49 13.41 -20.85
CA GLY A 331 9.69 12.14 -21.56
C GLY A 331 8.98 12.22 -22.91
N PRO A 332 9.30 11.35 -23.88
CA PRO A 332 8.41 11.21 -25.02
C PRO A 332 7.03 10.87 -24.45
N THR A 333 6.13 11.86 -24.33
CA THR A 333 4.72 11.61 -24.09
C THR A 333 4.38 10.59 -25.15
N PRO A 334 4.06 9.34 -24.78
CA PRO A 334 3.77 8.35 -25.78
C PRO A 334 2.57 8.91 -26.53
N ALA A 335 2.81 9.44 -27.75
CA ALA A 335 1.72 9.83 -28.60
C ALA A 335 0.79 8.63 -28.64
N PRO A 336 -0.53 8.79 -28.38
CA PRO A 336 -1.45 7.67 -28.36
C PRO A 336 -1.29 6.93 -29.69
N SER A 337 -0.55 5.84 -29.61
CA SER A 337 -0.10 5.12 -30.78
C SER A 337 -1.27 4.27 -31.17
N GLU A 338 -2.07 4.74 -32.13
CA GLU A 338 -3.15 3.95 -32.74
C GLU A 338 -2.65 2.58 -33.24
N ASP A 339 -1.34 2.41 -33.44
CA ASP A 339 -0.67 1.17 -33.84
C ASP A 339 -0.14 0.30 -32.68
N ARG A 340 -0.43 0.62 -31.40
CA ARG A 340 0.01 -0.25 -30.31
C ARG A 340 -0.79 -1.57 -30.38
N PRO A 341 -0.14 -2.74 -30.44
CA PRO A 341 -0.87 -4.00 -30.44
C PRO A 341 -1.73 -4.05 -29.17
N ALA A 342 -3.04 -4.24 -29.35
CA ALA A 342 -3.96 -4.37 -28.23
C ALA A 342 -3.41 -5.45 -27.29
N GLN A 343 -3.17 -5.09 -26.02
CA GLN A 343 -2.88 -6.08 -25.01
C GLN A 343 -4.10 -6.99 -24.91
N THR A 344 -3.94 -8.23 -25.35
CA THR A 344 -5.02 -9.23 -25.34
C THR A 344 -5.03 -10.06 -24.08
N GLU A 345 -3.94 -10.04 -23.30
CA GLU A 345 -3.79 -10.82 -22.07
C GLU A 345 -3.01 -10.02 -21.01
N ILE A 346 -3.40 -10.15 -19.74
CA ILE A 346 -2.71 -9.62 -18.56
C ILE A 346 -2.64 -10.72 -17.52
N LEU A 347 -1.43 -11.04 -17.03
CA LEU A 347 -1.20 -12.13 -16.06
C LEU A 347 -1.81 -13.48 -16.49
N GLY A 348 -1.87 -13.74 -17.81
CA GLY A 348 -2.50 -14.94 -18.37
C GLY A 348 -4.03 -14.91 -18.45
N LEU A 349 -4.67 -13.82 -18.01
CA LEU A 349 -6.11 -13.59 -18.15
C LEU A 349 -6.40 -12.86 -19.46
N PRO A 350 -7.43 -13.25 -20.23
CA PRO A 350 -7.83 -12.52 -21.42
C PRO A 350 -8.38 -11.13 -21.04
N VAL A 351 -7.93 -10.10 -21.74
CA VAL A 351 -8.42 -8.73 -21.54
C VAL A 351 -9.82 -8.60 -22.13
N MET A 352 -10.78 -8.23 -21.28
CA MET A 352 -12.19 -8.04 -21.60
C MET A 352 -12.56 -6.56 -21.70
N SER A 353 -13.61 -6.28 -22.48
CA SER A 353 -14.23 -4.96 -22.48
C SER A 353 -15.16 -4.78 -21.27
N ILE A 354 -15.48 -3.53 -20.94
CA ILE A 354 -16.47 -3.20 -19.90
C ILE A 354 -17.83 -3.84 -20.17
N ALA A 355 -18.27 -3.85 -21.43
CA ALA A 355 -19.54 -4.45 -21.82
C ALA A 355 -19.56 -5.98 -21.59
N ASP A 356 -18.45 -6.66 -21.89
CA ASP A 356 -18.34 -8.10 -21.68
C ASP A 356 -18.26 -8.45 -20.19
N ALA A 357 -17.56 -7.64 -19.38
CA ALA A 357 -17.52 -7.80 -17.94
C ALA A 357 -18.91 -7.60 -17.30
N ILE A 358 -19.67 -6.59 -17.74
CA ILE A 358 -21.08 -6.40 -17.32
C ILE A 358 -21.94 -7.60 -17.71
N ALA A 359 -21.80 -8.09 -18.95
CA ALA A 359 -22.57 -9.25 -19.41
C ALA A 359 -22.25 -10.52 -18.60
N LEU A 360 -21.01 -10.66 -18.12
CA LEU A 360 -20.61 -11.76 -17.25
C LEU A 360 -21.27 -11.65 -15.86
N ARG A 361 -21.20 -10.48 -15.22
CA ARG A 361 -21.90 -10.20 -13.95
C ARG A 361 -23.39 -10.50 -14.06
N ASP A 362 -24.02 -10.01 -15.12
CA ASP A 362 -25.47 -10.17 -15.34
C ASP A 362 -25.87 -11.62 -15.64
N ALA A 363 -24.92 -12.49 -16.00
CA ALA A 363 -25.16 -13.92 -16.21
C ALA A 363 -25.23 -14.72 -14.90
N GLY A 364 -24.81 -14.15 -13.78
CA GLY A 364 -24.93 -14.72 -12.43
C GLY A 364 -23.65 -14.61 -11.60
N ALA A 365 -23.66 -15.32 -10.47
CA ALA A 365 -22.55 -15.44 -9.54
C ALA A 365 -21.29 -15.99 -10.22
N ASP A 366 -20.21 -15.21 -10.27
CA ASP A 366 -18.92 -15.59 -10.83
C ASP A 366 -17.80 -14.82 -10.11
N ASP A 367 -16.99 -15.55 -9.32
CA ASP A 367 -15.90 -15.00 -8.50
C ASP A 367 -14.52 -15.15 -9.15
N ARG A 368 -14.47 -15.45 -10.45
CA ARG A 368 -13.21 -15.51 -11.18
C ARG A 368 -12.64 -14.12 -11.45
N GLU A 369 -11.32 -14.06 -11.46
CA GLU A 369 -10.55 -12.88 -11.81
C GLU A 369 -10.67 -12.56 -13.31
N LEU A 370 -10.89 -11.28 -13.59
CA LEU A 370 -11.05 -10.72 -14.92
C LEU A 370 -10.01 -9.64 -15.14
N ALA A 371 -9.31 -9.69 -16.28
CA ALA A 371 -8.57 -8.54 -16.77
C ALA A 371 -9.53 -7.64 -17.56
N VAL A 372 -9.79 -6.43 -17.08
CA VAL A 372 -10.75 -5.50 -17.70
C VAL A 372 -10.04 -4.23 -18.15
N ARG A 373 -10.24 -3.86 -19.41
CA ARG A 373 -9.77 -2.60 -19.99
C ARG A 373 -10.89 -1.55 -19.93
N GLY A 374 -10.56 -0.35 -19.47
CA GLY A 374 -11.50 0.78 -19.48
C GLY A 374 -10.83 2.12 -19.18
N TRP A 375 -11.65 3.12 -18.94
CA TRP A 375 -11.24 4.50 -18.66
C TRP A 375 -11.62 4.89 -17.23
N PHE A 376 -10.69 5.52 -16.52
CA PHE A 376 -10.88 6.01 -15.16
C PHE A 376 -10.81 7.54 -15.15
N SER A 377 -11.88 8.19 -14.68
CA SER A 377 -11.89 9.63 -14.40
C SER A 377 -11.54 9.84 -12.93
N PRO A 378 -10.69 10.84 -12.59
CA PRO A 378 -10.43 11.15 -11.19
C PRO A 378 -11.70 11.64 -10.50
N ILE A 379 -11.79 11.38 -9.21
CA ILE A 379 -12.97 11.66 -8.39
C ILE A 379 -12.76 13.00 -7.68
N GLY A 380 -13.75 13.88 -7.79
CA GLY A 380 -13.79 15.14 -7.05
C GLY A 380 -13.90 14.88 -5.53
N PRO A 381 -13.53 15.85 -4.69
CA PRO A 381 -13.87 15.78 -3.26
C PRO A 381 -15.39 15.90 -3.11
N ILE A 382 -16.08 14.77 -2.93
CA ILE A 382 -17.54 14.73 -2.77
C ILE A 382 -17.86 14.76 -1.27
N PRO A 383 -18.64 15.76 -0.79
CA PRO A 383 -19.06 15.80 0.60
C PRO A 383 -20.08 14.69 0.84
N CYS A 384 -19.66 13.67 1.58
CA CYS A 384 -20.47 12.51 1.91
C CYS A 384 -20.86 12.53 3.39
N PRO A 385 -22.12 12.20 3.74
CA PRO A 385 -22.46 11.93 5.13
C PRO A 385 -21.61 10.76 5.63
N ALA A 386 -21.23 10.78 6.91
CA ALA A 386 -20.59 9.62 7.52
C ALA A 386 -21.53 8.40 7.39
N PRO A 387 -20.99 7.20 7.14
CA PRO A 387 -21.81 5.99 7.12
C PRO A 387 -22.60 5.85 8.43
N ALA A 388 -23.87 5.44 8.31
CA ALA A 388 -24.75 5.28 9.47
C ALA A 388 -24.33 4.08 10.34
N THR A 389 -23.62 3.11 9.76
CA THR A 389 -23.15 1.89 10.40
C THR A 389 -21.63 1.77 10.22
N TRP A 390 -20.93 1.39 11.28
CA TRP A 390 -19.50 1.09 11.26
C TRP A 390 -19.23 -0.24 11.97
N PRO A 391 -18.28 -1.07 11.49
CA PRO A 391 -17.56 -0.92 10.21
C PRO A 391 -18.48 -1.16 9.01
N VAL A 392 -18.26 -0.43 7.92
CA VAL A 392 -18.86 -0.75 6.63
C VAL A 392 -18.00 -1.81 5.95
N THR A 393 -18.61 -2.83 5.37
CA THR A 393 -17.87 -3.77 4.51
C THR A 393 -17.30 -3.03 3.29
N PRO A 394 -16.07 -3.32 2.85
CA PRO A 394 -15.41 -2.60 1.74
C PRO A 394 -16.23 -2.55 0.46
N VAL A 395 -17.03 -3.60 0.24
CA VAL A 395 -17.84 -3.75 -0.97
C VAL A 395 -19.21 -3.07 -0.87
N GLU A 396 -19.64 -2.61 0.31
CA GLU A 396 -20.90 -1.88 0.45
C GLU A 396 -20.79 -0.50 -0.21
N PRO A 397 -21.66 -0.16 -1.17
CA PRO A 397 -21.64 1.13 -1.84
C PRO A 397 -21.85 2.27 -0.83
N ASN A 398 -20.80 3.03 -0.56
CA ASN A 398 -20.90 4.27 0.20
C ASN A 398 -20.69 5.48 -0.70
N CYS A 399 -21.08 6.65 -0.22
CA CYS A 399 -20.53 7.89 -0.77
C CYS A 399 -19.11 8.04 -0.20
N PRO A 400 -18.04 8.19 -1.02
CA PRO A 400 -18.01 8.59 -2.44
C PRO A 400 -17.87 7.45 -3.46
N ASP A 401 -17.79 6.19 -3.04
CA ASP A 401 -17.51 5.01 -3.86
C ASP A 401 -18.40 4.87 -5.10
N GLN A 402 -19.65 5.34 -5.03
CA GLN A 402 -20.56 5.37 -6.19
C GLN A 402 -20.03 6.16 -7.41
N TRP A 403 -18.98 6.96 -7.24
CA TRP A 403 -18.31 7.75 -8.29
C TRP A 403 -16.98 7.14 -8.75
N VAL A 404 -16.53 6.05 -8.11
CA VAL A 404 -15.34 5.28 -8.53
C VAL A 404 -15.79 4.31 -9.61
N VAL A 405 -15.69 4.72 -10.87
CA VAL A 405 -16.19 3.91 -12.01
C VAL A 405 -15.11 3.67 -13.05
N LEU A 406 -15.18 2.50 -13.67
CA LEU A 406 -14.44 2.14 -14.87
C LEU A 406 -15.39 2.20 -16.07
N MET A 407 -15.07 3.05 -17.05
CA MET A 407 -15.95 3.41 -18.15
C MET A 407 -15.49 2.78 -19.47
N ALA A 408 -16.42 2.49 -20.37
CA ALA A 408 -16.10 1.98 -21.70
C ALA A 408 -15.43 3.03 -22.59
N GLU A 409 -15.79 4.31 -22.43
CA GLU A 409 -15.36 5.43 -23.27
C GLU A 409 -14.58 6.47 -22.44
N PRO A 410 -13.64 7.21 -23.06
CA PRO A 410 -12.92 8.29 -22.40
C PRO A 410 -13.84 9.50 -22.17
N GLU A 411 -14.54 9.53 -21.04
CA GLU A 411 -15.34 10.68 -20.64
C GLU A 411 -14.88 11.30 -19.31
N SER A 412 -14.81 12.62 -19.28
CA SER A 412 -14.59 13.36 -18.04
C SER A 412 -15.86 13.33 -17.19
N LEU A 413 -15.78 12.82 -15.95
CA LEU A 413 -16.91 12.83 -15.01
C LEU A 413 -16.90 14.03 -14.08
N VAL A 414 -15.78 14.74 -14.00
CA VAL A 414 -15.57 15.87 -13.10
C VAL A 414 -15.02 17.06 -13.86
N THR A 415 -15.67 18.22 -13.73
CA THR A 415 -15.16 19.51 -14.24
C THR A 415 -14.85 20.42 -13.06
N VAL A 416 -13.62 20.88 -12.97
CA VAL A 416 -13.19 21.85 -11.96
C VAL A 416 -13.54 23.26 -12.43
N THR A 417 -14.21 24.01 -11.60
CA THR A 417 -14.67 25.39 -11.87
C THR A 417 -14.08 26.32 -10.82
N SER A 418 -14.18 27.63 -11.02
CA SER A 418 -13.71 28.61 -10.02
C SER A 418 -14.43 28.49 -8.67
N ASP A 419 -15.63 27.91 -8.66
CA ASP A 419 -16.52 27.88 -7.51
C ASP A 419 -16.64 26.48 -6.87
N GLY A 420 -15.93 25.48 -7.42
CA GLY A 420 -15.99 24.09 -6.96
C GLY A 420 -15.90 23.07 -8.11
N PHE A 421 -16.60 21.95 -7.97
CA PHE A 421 -16.57 20.84 -8.93
C PHE A 421 -17.99 20.55 -9.44
N ASP A 422 -18.13 20.33 -10.74
CA ASP A 422 -19.35 19.78 -11.34
C ASP A 422 -19.12 18.31 -11.70
N GLY A 423 -20.02 17.44 -11.24
CA GLY A 423 -19.91 15.99 -11.38
C GLY A 423 -21.07 15.43 -12.17
N ARG A 424 -20.81 14.46 -13.06
CA ARG A 424 -21.84 13.77 -13.85
C ARG A 424 -21.64 12.27 -13.85
N SER A 425 -22.73 11.53 -14.01
CA SER A 425 -22.68 10.08 -14.23
C SER A 425 -22.13 9.76 -15.63
N PRO A 426 -21.50 8.58 -15.81
CA PRO A 426 -21.07 8.13 -17.12
C PRO A 426 -22.25 8.00 -18.09
N THR A 427 -22.01 8.29 -19.37
CA THR A 427 -23.03 8.23 -20.43
C THR A 427 -23.11 6.86 -21.10
N GLY A 428 -22.04 6.08 -21.04
CA GLY A 428 -21.94 4.74 -21.61
C GLY A 428 -21.94 3.62 -20.55
N PRO A 429 -21.67 2.37 -20.97
CA PRO A 429 -21.43 1.27 -20.04
C PRO A 429 -20.30 1.60 -19.08
N ALA A 430 -20.53 1.37 -17.79
CA ALA A 430 -19.55 1.56 -16.74
C ALA A 430 -19.79 0.54 -15.61
N ILE A 431 -18.72 0.20 -14.90
CA ILE A 431 -18.75 -0.67 -13.72
C ILE A 431 -18.29 0.15 -12.52
N GLN A 432 -18.99 0.02 -11.39
CA GLN A 432 -18.51 0.54 -10.11
C GLN A 432 -17.39 -0.36 -9.62
N ILE A 433 -16.23 0.24 -9.38
CA ILE A 433 -15.04 -0.49 -8.95
C ILE A 433 -14.73 -0.18 -7.49
N ASP A 434 -14.34 -1.21 -6.73
CA ASP A 434 -13.71 -1.03 -5.44
C ASP A 434 -12.19 -0.98 -5.62
N LEU A 435 -11.55 0.02 -5.00
CA LEU A 435 -10.10 0.20 -5.02
C LEU A 435 -9.53 0.09 -3.60
N ASP A 436 -10.22 -0.60 -2.69
CA ASP A 436 -9.71 -0.80 -1.34
C ASP A 436 -8.44 -1.65 -1.36
N ASP A 437 -7.51 -1.37 -0.45
CA ASP A 437 -6.20 -2.05 -0.37
C ASP A 437 -5.27 -1.87 -1.59
N LEU A 438 -5.59 -0.91 -2.45
CA LEU A 438 -4.75 -0.54 -3.58
C LEU A 438 -4.03 0.79 -3.39
N ASP A 439 -2.80 0.84 -3.87
CA ASP A 439 -2.05 2.07 -4.01
C ASP A 439 -2.73 2.96 -5.04
N ARG A 440 -3.49 3.96 -4.58
CA ARG A 440 -4.21 4.92 -5.44
C ARG A 440 -3.32 6.04 -5.98
N ARG A 441 -1.99 5.97 -5.81
CA ARG A 441 -1.05 6.99 -6.34
C ARG A 441 -1.04 7.07 -7.86
N TRP A 442 -1.55 6.06 -8.56
CA TRP A 442 -1.71 6.07 -10.02
C TRP A 442 -2.87 6.94 -10.51
N GLN A 443 -3.79 7.39 -9.63
CA GLN A 443 -4.94 8.15 -10.07
C GLN A 443 -4.51 9.52 -10.64
N PRO A 444 -5.10 9.96 -11.78
CA PRO A 444 -4.83 11.27 -12.33
C PRO A 444 -5.22 12.38 -11.34
N ARG A 445 -4.55 13.52 -11.42
CA ARG A 445 -4.92 14.69 -10.59
C ARG A 445 -6.13 15.39 -11.20
N LEU A 446 -6.92 16.00 -10.33
CA LEU A 446 -7.89 17.00 -10.79
C LEU A 446 -7.12 18.20 -11.37
N PRO A 447 -7.55 18.74 -12.52
CA PRO A 447 -6.95 19.94 -13.07
C PRO A 447 -7.27 21.16 -12.19
N ASP A 448 -6.52 22.25 -12.35
CA ASP A 448 -6.82 23.50 -11.62
C ASP A 448 -8.18 24.08 -12.06
N LEU A 449 -8.48 24.02 -13.35
CA LEU A 449 -9.73 24.44 -13.98
C LEU A 449 -9.99 23.58 -15.23
N GLY A 450 -11.26 23.30 -15.51
CA GLY A 450 -11.70 22.56 -16.68
C GLY A 450 -12.00 21.09 -16.42
N PRO A 451 -12.31 20.33 -17.49
CA PRO A 451 -12.65 18.92 -17.37
C PRO A 451 -11.42 18.10 -16.96
N ALA A 452 -11.60 17.19 -16.01
CA ALA A 452 -10.57 16.24 -15.65
C ALA A 452 -10.40 15.18 -16.74
N GLU A 453 -9.16 14.96 -17.19
CA GLU A 453 -8.87 14.03 -18.26
C GLU A 453 -8.94 12.59 -17.75
N PRO A 454 -9.76 11.71 -18.37
CA PRO A 454 -9.78 10.30 -18.02
C PRO A 454 -8.51 9.61 -18.52
N VAL A 455 -8.00 8.66 -17.74
CA VAL A 455 -6.85 7.83 -18.12
C VAL A 455 -7.32 6.42 -18.46
N GLU A 456 -6.72 5.82 -19.48
CA GLU A 456 -6.96 4.41 -19.79
C GLU A 456 -6.24 3.54 -18.74
N ILE A 457 -6.96 2.55 -18.19
CA ILE A 457 -6.39 1.59 -17.24
C ILE A 457 -6.77 0.16 -17.60
N PHE A 458 -5.91 -0.76 -17.18
CA PHE A 458 -6.22 -2.18 -17.15
C PHE A 458 -6.18 -2.66 -15.71
N VAL A 459 -7.28 -3.27 -15.28
CA VAL A 459 -7.47 -3.76 -13.92
C VAL A 459 -7.63 -5.27 -13.94
N VAL A 460 -7.19 -5.92 -12.86
CA VAL A 460 -7.49 -7.32 -12.54
C VAL A 460 -8.32 -7.31 -11.27
N GLY A 461 -9.48 -7.95 -11.32
CA GLY A 461 -10.44 -8.00 -10.23
C GLY A 461 -11.59 -8.98 -10.49
N HIS A 462 -12.54 -9.07 -9.56
CA HIS A 462 -13.67 -10.00 -9.64
C HIS A 462 -15.00 -9.36 -9.20
N PHE A 463 -16.10 -10.01 -9.57
CA PHE A 463 -17.43 -9.77 -9.00
C PHE A 463 -17.72 -10.81 -7.91
N ASP A 464 -18.85 -10.67 -7.21
CA ASP A 464 -19.30 -11.64 -6.20
C ASP A 464 -18.31 -11.89 -5.06
N ASP A 465 -17.61 -10.84 -4.63
CA ASP A 465 -16.66 -10.90 -3.53
C ASP A 465 -17.34 -11.44 -2.26
N ARG A 466 -16.69 -12.38 -1.57
CA ARG A 466 -17.21 -13.03 -0.35
C ARG A 466 -17.62 -12.05 0.74
N ARG A 467 -17.02 -10.86 0.79
CA ARG A 467 -17.32 -9.80 1.76
C ARG A 467 -18.70 -9.19 1.53
N SER A 468 -19.34 -9.45 0.39
CA SER A 468 -20.74 -9.09 0.13
C SER A 468 -21.71 -9.79 1.10
N PHE A 469 -21.36 -10.94 1.67
CA PHE A 469 -22.17 -11.59 2.72
C PHE A 469 -22.22 -10.80 4.03
N ALA A 470 -21.30 -9.85 4.24
CA ALA A 470 -21.33 -8.94 5.37
C ALA A 470 -22.20 -7.70 5.11
N CYS A 471 -22.69 -7.49 3.89
CA CYS A 471 -23.60 -6.39 3.58
C CYS A 471 -24.97 -6.58 4.22
N PRO A 472 -25.68 -5.49 4.55
CA PRO A 472 -27.08 -5.57 4.90
C PRO A 472 -27.87 -6.31 3.81
N PRO A 473 -28.83 -7.20 4.16
CA PRO A 473 -29.57 -7.98 3.16
C PRO A 473 -30.27 -7.14 2.07
N ALA A 474 -30.58 -5.88 2.36
CA ALA A 474 -31.22 -4.96 1.42
C ALA A 474 -30.32 -4.48 0.28
N VAL A 475 -28.99 -4.53 0.45
CA VAL A 475 -27.99 -4.06 -0.53
C VAL A 475 -27.00 -5.16 -0.92
N GLN A 476 -27.26 -6.40 -0.52
CA GLN A 476 -26.35 -7.52 -0.77
C GLN A 476 -26.11 -7.77 -2.25
N ASP A 477 -27.14 -7.70 -3.10
CA ASP A 477 -26.96 -7.83 -4.56
C ASP A 477 -26.11 -6.70 -5.14
N GLU A 478 -26.28 -5.46 -4.66
CA GLU A 478 -25.43 -4.32 -5.07
C GLU A 478 -23.97 -4.53 -4.67
N CYS A 479 -23.72 -5.12 -3.49
CA CYS A 479 -22.38 -5.48 -3.06
C CYS A 479 -21.75 -6.58 -3.92
N ARG A 480 -22.54 -7.56 -4.37
CA ARG A 480 -22.07 -8.64 -5.25
C ARG A 480 -21.77 -8.12 -6.66
N ASP A 481 -22.51 -7.11 -7.10
CA ASP A 481 -22.36 -6.46 -8.41
C ASP A 481 -21.17 -5.49 -8.47
N ARG A 482 -20.54 -5.17 -7.33
CA ARG A 482 -19.35 -4.31 -7.28
C ARG A 482 -18.12 -5.10 -7.74
N PHE A 483 -17.35 -4.49 -8.64
CA PHE A 483 -16.12 -5.10 -9.14
C PHE A 483 -14.96 -4.77 -8.23
N VAL A 484 -14.48 -5.74 -7.46
CA VAL A 484 -13.36 -5.57 -6.56
C VAL A 484 -12.06 -5.64 -7.34
N VAL A 485 -11.31 -4.54 -7.38
CA VAL A 485 -10.02 -4.51 -8.06
C VAL A 485 -8.94 -4.99 -7.12
N ASP A 486 -8.23 -6.04 -7.54
CA ASP A 486 -7.10 -6.61 -6.80
C ASP A 486 -5.75 -6.14 -7.33
N ARG A 487 -5.71 -5.61 -8.56
CA ARG A 487 -4.53 -4.99 -9.16
C ARG A 487 -4.91 -3.99 -10.25
N VAL A 488 -4.22 -2.86 -10.28
CA VAL A 488 -4.14 -2.01 -11.48
C VAL A 488 -2.83 -2.35 -12.16
N ASP A 489 -2.91 -3.01 -13.33
CA ASP A 489 -1.71 -3.53 -14.00
C ASP A 489 -1.11 -2.53 -14.98
N TRP A 490 -1.93 -1.63 -15.53
CA TRP A 490 -1.52 -0.70 -16.54
C TRP A 490 -2.30 0.60 -16.43
N VAL A 491 -1.62 1.73 -16.62
CA VAL A 491 -2.23 3.06 -16.66
C VAL A 491 -1.51 3.90 -17.71
N ASP A 492 -2.28 4.45 -18.64
CA ASP A 492 -1.88 5.36 -19.72
C ASP A 492 -0.52 5.04 -20.37
N GLY A 493 -0.35 3.80 -20.80
CA GLY A 493 0.83 3.38 -21.53
C GLY A 493 1.90 2.66 -20.71
N ALA A 494 1.77 2.68 -19.38
CA ALA A 494 2.77 2.18 -18.45
C ALA A 494 2.22 1.06 -17.56
N THR A 495 2.93 -0.07 -17.54
CA THR A 495 2.72 -1.13 -16.55
C THR A 495 3.00 -0.62 -15.15
N GLN A 496 2.12 -0.96 -14.20
CA GLN A 496 2.24 -0.60 -12.81
C GLN A 496 2.87 -1.76 -12.01
N PRO A 497 3.67 -1.47 -10.97
CA PRO A 497 4.11 -2.49 -10.03
C PRO A 497 2.92 -3.08 -9.26
N SER A 498 3.12 -4.25 -8.63
CA SER A 498 2.13 -4.76 -7.68
C SER A 498 1.90 -3.74 -6.55
N SER A 499 0.63 -3.59 -6.17
CA SER A 499 0.25 -2.66 -5.11
C SER A 499 0.79 -3.12 -3.76
N VAL A 500 1.42 -2.21 -3.01
CA VAL A 500 1.78 -2.42 -1.61
C VAL A 500 1.28 -1.23 -0.80
N VAL A 501 0.24 -1.43 0.00
CA VAL A 501 -0.36 -0.41 0.86
C VAL A 501 0.15 -0.57 2.29
N GLY A 502 0.90 0.43 2.75
CA GLY A 502 1.55 0.46 4.06
C GLY A 502 0.74 1.23 5.11
N ALA A 503 0.73 0.75 6.36
CA ALA A 503 0.58 1.66 7.49
C ALA A 503 1.93 2.36 7.68
N ASP A 504 2.09 3.55 7.11
CA ASP A 504 3.37 4.28 6.96
C ASP A 504 4.07 4.73 8.27
N ASP A 505 3.79 4.11 9.41
CA ASP A 505 4.37 4.50 10.70
C ASP A 505 5.72 3.82 11.02
N GLY A 506 6.18 2.90 10.16
CA GLY A 506 7.47 2.22 10.27
C GLY A 506 7.57 1.27 11.45
N ARG A 507 6.43 0.87 12.04
CA ARG A 507 6.39 -0.08 13.16
C ARG A 507 6.31 -1.54 12.72
N GLN A 508 6.14 -1.80 11.42
CA GLN A 508 6.24 -3.16 10.89
C GLN A 508 7.66 -3.67 11.04
N THR A 509 7.77 -4.94 11.37
CA THR A 509 9.03 -5.66 11.49
C THR A 509 9.40 -6.40 10.21
N SER A 510 8.41 -6.83 9.42
CA SER A 510 8.62 -7.43 8.10
C SER A 510 8.65 -6.36 7.00
N THR A 511 9.49 -6.56 5.98
CA THR A 511 9.46 -5.76 4.75
C THR A 511 8.51 -6.40 3.74
N PRO A 512 7.99 -5.65 2.74
CA PRO A 512 7.18 -6.23 1.67
C PRO A 512 7.88 -7.40 0.97
N ALA A 513 9.18 -7.29 0.69
CA ALA A 513 9.95 -8.37 0.06
C ALA A 513 10.04 -9.63 0.93
N ALA A 514 10.12 -9.49 2.26
CA ALA A 514 10.12 -10.65 3.17
C ALA A 514 8.76 -11.35 3.17
N VAL A 515 7.67 -10.60 3.14
CA VAL A 515 6.30 -11.15 3.07
C VAL A 515 6.04 -11.80 1.71
N GLN A 516 6.50 -11.19 0.61
CA GLN A 516 6.45 -11.80 -0.72
C GLN A 516 7.20 -13.13 -0.78
N ALA A 517 8.36 -13.23 -0.12
CA ALA A 517 9.10 -14.48 -0.05
C ALA A 517 8.35 -15.57 0.71
N ILE A 518 7.65 -15.22 1.81
CA ILE A 518 6.79 -16.16 2.56
C ILE A 518 5.65 -16.67 1.67
N VAL A 519 4.96 -15.77 0.97
CA VAL A 519 3.84 -16.15 0.08
C VAL A 519 4.32 -16.96 -1.11
N ALA A 520 5.45 -16.59 -1.73
CA ALA A 520 6.01 -17.32 -2.86
C ALA A 520 6.52 -18.73 -2.50
N GLU A 521 6.81 -19.01 -1.22
CA GLU A 521 7.11 -20.36 -0.74
C GLU A 521 5.84 -21.22 -0.68
N GLU A 522 4.71 -20.63 -0.30
CA GLU A 522 3.41 -21.31 -0.22
C GLU A 522 2.81 -21.55 -1.61
N THR A 523 2.87 -20.56 -2.49
CA THR A 523 2.28 -20.60 -3.84
C THR A 523 3.32 -20.26 -4.93
N PRO A 524 4.18 -21.22 -5.31
CA PRO A 524 5.28 -20.97 -6.22
C PRO A 524 4.81 -20.82 -7.67
N GLY A 525 5.04 -19.63 -8.23
CA GLY A 525 4.75 -19.34 -9.63
C GLY A 525 3.47 -18.56 -9.87
N ASP A 526 2.66 -18.37 -8.83
CA ASP A 526 1.44 -17.59 -8.91
C ASP A 526 1.74 -16.09 -8.81
N SER A 527 0.86 -15.28 -9.41
CA SER A 527 1.11 -13.85 -9.58
C SER A 527 0.58 -13.05 -8.41
N LEU A 528 1.45 -12.28 -7.77
CA LEU A 528 1.07 -11.34 -6.73
C LEU A 528 0.22 -10.19 -7.31
N LEU A 529 -1.02 -10.05 -6.83
CA LEU A 529 -1.93 -8.98 -7.23
C LEU A 529 -1.69 -7.72 -6.40
N SER A 530 -1.88 -7.84 -5.08
CA SER A 530 -1.73 -6.74 -4.12
C SER A 530 -1.30 -7.21 -2.73
N MET A 531 -0.78 -6.27 -1.95
CA MET A 531 -0.47 -6.43 -0.54
C MET A 531 -0.92 -5.20 0.23
N ALA A 532 -1.49 -5.39 1.40
CA ALA A 532 -1.75 -4.34 2.37
C ALA A 532 -1.25 -4.78 3.75
N VAL A 533 -0.77 -3.84 4.57
CA VAL A 533 -0.52 -4.10 5.99
C VAL A 533 -1.44 -3.24 6.84
N VAL A 534 -2.12 -3.89 7.77
CA VAL A 534 -3.12 -3.26 8.64
C VAL A 534 -2.89 -3.58 10.10
N ASP A 535 -3.30 -2.65 10.96
CA ASP A 535 -3.38 -2.86 12.40
C ASP A 535 -4.43 -3.94 12.68
N GLY A 536 -4.09 -4.97 13.45
CA GLY A 536 -5.04 -6.04 13.77
C GLY A 536 -6.28 -5.51 14.50
N PRO A 537 -6.15 -4.79 15.64
CA PRO A 537 -7.30 -4.36 16.43
C PRO A 537 -8.33 -3.49 15.71
N THR A 538 -7.91 -2.67 14.74
CA THR A 538 -8.78 -1.67 14.11
C THR A 538 -8.88 -1.77 12.59
N GLY A 539 -7.89 -2.39 11.94
CA GLY A 539 -7.77 -2.44 10.49
C GLY A 539 -8.28 -3.75 9.90
N ILE A 540 -8.01 -4.90 10.51
CA ILE A 540 -8.32 -6.19 9.85
C ILE A 540 -9.82 -6.38 9.59
N GLY A 541 -10.68 -5.98 10.54
CA GLY A 541 -12.14 -6.07 10.38
C GLY A 541 -12.71 -5.07 9.36
N ARG A 542 -11.92 -4.10 8.90
CA ARG A 542 -12.31 -3.23 7.79
C ARG A 542 -12.07 -3.93 6.47
N ILE A 543 -10.91 -4.55 6.27
CA ILE A 543 -10.58 -5.26 5.02
C ILE A 543 -11.35 -6.57 4.90
N GLU A 544 -11.36 -7.37 5.98
CA GLU A 544 -11.98 -8.68 6.07
C GLU A 544 -12.98 -8.67 7.24
N PRO A 545 -14.24 -8.27 7.00
CA PRO A 545 -15.26 -8.18 8.06
C PRO A 545 -15.45 -9.46 8.88
N SER A 546 -15.24 -10.63 8.29
CA SER A 546 -15.33 -11.93 8.98
C SER A 546 -14.30 -12.08 10.11
N LEU A 547 -13.17 -11.36 10.02
CA LEU A 547 -12.09 -11.37 11.02
C LEU A 547 -12.30 -10.29 12.10
N GLY A 548 -13.17 -9.30 11.87
CA GLY A 548 -13.48 -8.25 12.83
C GLY A 548 -14.13 -8.75 14.12
N THR A 549 -14.64 -9.99 14.12
CA THR A 549 -15.18 -10.68 15.30
C THR A 549 -14.09 -11.28 16.19
N GLY A 550 -12.82 -11.18 15.81
CA GLY A 550 -11.70 -11.83 16.51
C GLY A 550 -11.45 -13.29 16.11
N ARG A 551 -12.18 -13.78 15.12
CA ARG A 551 -11.94 -15.09 14.50
C ARG A 551 -10.48 -15.20 14.04
N GLY A 552 -9.82 -16.30 14.42
CA GLY A 552 -8.41 -16.55 14.09
C GLY A 552 -7.38 -15.75 14.91
N GLY A 553 -7.80 -14.87 15.83
CA GLY A 553 -6.89 -14.11 16.69
C GLY A 553 -6.12 -12.98 15.97
N PHE A 554 -6.55 -12.59 14.77
CA PHE A 554 -5.92 -11.53 13.98
C PHE A 554 -6.11 -10.13 14.60
N ILE A 555 -7.21 -9.92 15.32
CA ILE A 555 -7.45 -8.66 16.05
C ILE A 555 -6.44 -8.42 17.19
N ASP A 556 -5.77 -9.49 17.66
CA ASP A 556 -4.78 -9.40 18.73
C ASP A 556 -3.36 -9.16 18.19
N GLN A 557 -3.18 -9.20 16.86
CA GLN A 557 -1.88 -8.96 16.23
C GLN A 557 -1.64 -7.47 16.05
N ALA A 558 -0.42 -7.00 16.31
CA ALA A 558 -0.09 -5.59 16.08
C ALA A 558 -0.26 -5.21 14.60
N TRP A 559 0.22 -6.08 13.70
CA TRP A 559 0.15 -5.87 12.25
C TRP A 559 -0.13 -7.20 11.54
N VAL A 560 -1.00 -7.14 10.54
CA VAL A 560 -1.34 -8.27 9.67
C VAL A 560 -1.17 -7.81 8.22
N TRP A 561 -0.43 -8.57 7.44
CA TRP A 561 -0.35 -8.40 6.00
C TRP A 561 -1.48 -9.17 5.33
N VAL A 562 -2.29 -8.49 4.54
CA VAL A 562 -3.30 -9.07 3.65
C VAL A 562 -2.70 -9.11 2.25
N VAL A 563 -2.58 -10.29 1.67
CA VAL A 563 -1.91 -10.50 0.38
C VAL A 563 -2.86 -11.20 -0.58
N ARG A 564 -3.06 -10.65 -1.78
CA ARG A 564 -3.90 -11.28 -2.81
C ARG A 564 -3.02 -11.84 -3.92
N VAL A 565 -3.28 -13.08 -4.31
CA VAL A 565 -2.53 -13.83 -5.31
C VAL A 565 -3.49 -14.39 -6.35
N LEU A 566 -3.09 -14.37 -7.62
CA LEU A 566 -3.82 -14.99 -8.71
C LEU A 566 -3.40 -16.46 -8.84
N GLU A 567 -4.27 -17.37 -8.40
CA GLU A 567 -4.11 -18.82 -8.55
C GLU A 567 -5.00 -19.33 -9.69
N GLY A 568 -4.40 -19.48 -10.87
CA GLY A 568 -5.15 -19.75 -12.10
C GLY A 568 -6.04 -18.56 -12.49
N GLU A 569 -7.35 -18.70 -12.34
CA GLU A 569 -8.34 -17.65 -12.65
C GLU A 569 -9.04 -17.13 -11.37
N ARG A 570 -8.52 -17.41 -10.18
CA ARG A 570 -9.15 -16.97 -8.91
C ARG A 570 -8.17 -16.20 -8.05
N SER A 571 -8.67 -15.20 -7.34
CA SER A 571 -7.90 -14.49 -6.32
C SER A 571 -7.99 -15.25 -5.01
N VAL A 572 -6.83 -15.55 -4.44
CA VAL A 572 -6.69 -16.18 -3.12
C VAL A 572 -6.09 -15.15 -2.18
N THR A 573 -6.72 -14.99 -1.02
CA THR A 573 -6.25 -14.06 0.00
C THR A 573 -5.47 -14.81 1.07
N TYR A 574 -4.21 -14.40 1.26
CA TYR A 574 -3.37 -14.83 2.35
C TYR A 574 -3.27 -13.76 3.44
N LEU A 575 -3.18 -14.21 4.69
CA LEU A 575 -2.85 -13.39 5.84
C LEU A 575 -1.47 -13.81 6.35
N VAL A 576 -0.56 -12.85 6.49
CA VAL A 576 0.76 -13.08 7.09
C VAL A 576 0.91 -12.21 8.33
N VAL A 577 1.19 -12.83 9.48
CA VAL A 577 1.38 -12.08 10.73
C VAL A 577 2.78 -11.45 10.73
N ASP A 578 2.83 -10.12 10.88
CA ASP A 578 4.07 -9.36 10.82
C ASP A 578 5.11 -9.85 11.84
N GLY A 579 6.37 -9.90 11.41
CA GLY A 579 7.48 -10.41 12.22
C GLY A 579 7.54 -11.93 12.38
N THR A 580 6.61 -12.65 11.76
CA THR A 580 6.58 -14.13 11.75
C THR A 580 6.59 -14.66 10.32
N ASN A 581 6.67 -15.98 10.18
CA ASN A 581 6.41 -16.67 8.90
C ASN A 581 5.05 -17.37 8.88
N ALA A 582 4.16 -17.11 9.85
CA ALA A 582 2.84 -17.73 9.89
C ALA A 582 1.98 -17.18 8.76
N ILE A 583 1.48 -18.08 7.91
CA ILE A 583 0.66 -17.75 6.75
C ILE A 583 -0.65 -18.53 6.78
N PHE A 584 -1.74 -17.83 6.52
CA PHE A 584 -3.10 -18.36 6.52
C PHE A 584 -3.76 -18.04 5.19
N GLU A 585 -4.46 -19.00 4.60
CA GLU A 585 -5.32 -18.79 3.46
C GLU A 585 -6.74 -18.50 3.95
N MET A 586 -7.42 -17.53 3.35
CA MET A 586 -8.83 -17.27 3.62
C MET A 586 -9.69 -18.09 2.67
N ASP A 587 -10.54 -18.96 3.23
CA ASP A 587 -11.49 -19.74 2.44
C ASP A 587 -12.66 -18.88 1.90
N GLY A 588 -13.58 -19.52 1.18
CA GLY A 588 -14.76 -18.86 0.60
C GLY A 588 -15.78 -18.36 1.62
N GLU A 589 -15.73 -18.84 2.87
CA GLU A 589 -16.57 -18.36 3.98
C GLU A 589 -15.85 -17.28 4.82
N GLY A 590 -14.65 -16.87 4.41
CA GLY A 590 -13.82 -15.91 5.13
C GLY A 590 -13.23 -16.49 6.42
N VAL A 591 -12.98 -17.80 6.45
CA VAL A 591 -12.29 -18.48 7.55
C VAL A 591 -10.79 -18.56 7.25
N PRO A 592 -9.93 -18.09 8.17
CA PRO A 592 -8.49 -18.24 8.00
C PRO A 592 -8.07 -19.69 8.33
N ILE A 593 -7.42 -20.35 7.38
CA ILE A 593 -6.85 -21.70 7.49
C ILE A 593 -5.33 -21.57 7.45
N GLN A 594 -4.62 -22.07 8.47
CA GLN A 594 -3.16 -22.03 8.42
C GLN A 594 -2.64 -23.02 7.36
N VAL A 595 -1.93 -22.50 6.37
CA VAL A 595 -1.39 -23.30 5.25
C VAL A 595 0.12 -23.52 5.37
N GLY A 596 0.83 -22.60 6.02
CA GLY A 596 2.27 -22.66 6.16
C GLY A 596 2.84 -21.93 7.37
N GLY A 597 4.17 -21.97 7.48
CA GLY A 597 4.91 -21.29 8.55
C GLY A 597 4.86 -21.95 9.91
N SER A 598 5.47 -21.29 10.89
CA SER A 598 5.35 -21.72 12.29
C SER A 598 3.92 -21.44 12.77
N PRO A 599 3.28 -22.35 13.52
CA PRO A 599 2.05 -22.02 14.23
C PRO A 599 2.24 -20.72 14.97
N LEU A 600 1.27 -19.80 14.88
CA LEU A 600 1.28 -18.65 15.76
C LEU A 600 1.46 -19.18 17.18
N PRO A 601 2.43 -18.63 17.95
CA PRO A 601 2.58 -19.05 19.33
C PRO A 601 1.20 -18.90 19.94
N THR A 602 0.56 -20.02 20.29
CA THR A 602 -0.74 -19.99 20.94
C THR A 602 -0.52 -19.05 22.09
N PRO A 603 -1.16 -17.86 22.10
CA PRO A 603 -0.78 -16.81 23.01
C PRO A 603 -0.85 -17.46 24.38
N ALA A 604 0.34 -17.67 24.97
CA ALA A 604 0.47 -18.38 26.24
C ALA A 604 -0.57 -17.71 27.10
N PRO A 605 -1.56 -18.43 27.65
CA PRO A 605 -2.70 -17.81 28.29
C PRO A 605 -2.13 -16.81 29.25
N SER A 606 -2.17 -15.55 28.85
CA SER A 606 -1.76 -14.49 29.74
C SER A 606 -2.70 -14.70 30.90
N PRO A 607 -2.23 -14.71 32.15
CA PRO A 607 -3.15 -14.65 33.26
C PRO A 607 -4.05 -13.43 33.03
N GLY A 608 -5.27 -13.64 32.51
CA GLY A 608 -6.11 -12.60 31.92
C GLY A 608 -6.02 -12.36 30.39
N ALA A 609 -5.79 -13.36 29.53
CA ALA A 609 -6.03 -13.20 28.09
C ALA A 609 -7.54 -13.26 27.83
N PHE A 610 -8.12 -12.09 27.57
CA PHE A 610 -9.56 -11.91 27.33
C PHE A 610 -9.86 -12.04 25.84
N ALA A 611 -10.88 -12.80 25.45
CA ALA A 611 -11.47 -12.63 24.12
C ALA A 611 -12.13 -11.24 24.12
N THR A 612 -11.53 -10.29 23.40
CA THR A 612 -11.89 -8.88 23.41
C THR A 612 -12.66 -8.55 22.13
N PHE A 613 -13.99 -8.61 22.18
CA PHE A 613 -14.82 -8.25 21.02
C PHE A 613 -15.09 -6.76 21.07
N ARG A 614 -14.66 -6.03 20.05
CA ARG A 614 -14.87 -4.59 19.96
C ARG A 614 -15.84 -4.28 18.84
N PHE A 615 -16.97 -3.68 19.17
CA PHE A 615 -17.95 -3.27 18.18
C PHE A 615 -18.66 -1.99 18.60
N ASP A 616 -19.23 -1.35 17.60
CA ASP A 616 -19.89 -0.06 17.70
C ASP A 616 -21.40 -0.29 17.78
N LEU A 617 -22.00 0.03 18.93
CA LEU A 617 -23.44 -0.08 19.16
C LEU A 617 -24.13 1.19 18.67
N VAL A 618 -24.86 1.07 17.57
CA VAL A 618 -25.65 2.16 16.99
C VAL A 618 -27.07 2.12 17.55
N ALA A 619 -27.55 3.25 18.08
CA ALA A 619 -28.97 3.44 18.32
C ALA A 619 -29.61 4.07 17.07
N PRO A 620 -30.89 3.81 16.77
CA PRO A 620 -31.56 4.36 15.58
C PRO A 620 -31.46 5.89 15.42
N GLU A 621 -31.26 6.62 16.53
CA GLU A 621 -31.13 8.08 16.57
C GLU A 621 -30.00 8.58 17.51
N GLY A 622 -29.00 7.75 17.82
CA GLY A 622 -28.00 8.07 18.86
C GLY A 622 -26.55 7.83 18.45
N PRO A 623 -25.58 8.34 19.23
CA PRO A 623 -24.16 8.17 18.92
C PRO A 623 -23.73 6.71 19.05
N VAL A 624 -22.68 6.42 18.28
CA VAL A 624 -21.94 5.16 18.32
C VAL A 624 -21.34 4.97 19.71
N VAL A 625 -21.73 3.89 20.39
CA VAL A 625 -21.09 3.47 21.64
C VAL A 625 -20.10 2.37 21.35
N ARG A 626 -18.82 2.64 21.60
CA ARG A 626 -17.80 1.62 21.52
C ARG A 626 -17.97 0.65 22.66
N MET A 627 -18.24 -0.62 22.37
CA MET A 627 -18.30 -1.65 23.39
C MET A 627 -17.14 -2.64 23.25
N VAL A 628 -16.57 -3.02 24.39
CA VAL A 628 -15.58 -4.08 24.51
C VAL A 628 -16.18 -5.23 25.32
N VAL A 629 -16.31 -6.42 24.75
CA VAL A 629 -16.67 -7.65 25.49
C VAL A 629 -15.39 -8.40 25.81
N SER A 630 -15.16 -8.74 27.08
CA SER A 630 -13.89 -9.30 27.55
C SER A 630 -14.14 -10.64 28.25
N ASP A 631 -13.88 -11.79 27.57
CA ASP A 631 -14.08 -13.13 28.15
C ASP A 631 -12.75 -13.77 28.61
N ALA A 632 -12.56 -13.87 29.92
CA ALA A 632 -11.36 -14.49 30.51
C ALA A 632 -11.33 -16.04 30.37
N SER A 633 -12.45 -16.66 30.02
CA SER A 633 -12.60 -18.13 30.05
C SER A 633 -12.35 -18.82 28.71
N ARG A 634 -12.35 -18.06 27.60
CA ARG A 634 -12.25 -18.55 26.21
C ARG A 634 -13.36 -19.52 25.81
N ARG A 635 -14.52 -19.46 26.46
CA ARG A 635 -15.71 -20.24 26.08
C ARG A 635 -16.67 -19.43 25.22
N LEU A 636 -16.52 -18.11 25.22
CA LEU A 636 -17.20 -17.21 24.29
C LEU A 636 -16.62 -17.44 22.89
N ILE A 637 -17.45 -17.93 21.98
CA ILE A 637 -17.12 -18.16 20.56
C ILE A 637 -17.32 -16.87 19.76
N ASP A 638 -18.39 -16.13 20.06
CA ASP A 638 -18.80 -14.97 19.28
C ASP A 638 -19.53 -13.95 20.18
N ALA A 639 -19.43 -12.67 19.81
CA ALA A 639 -20.21 -11.59 20.38
C ALA A 639 -20.56 -10.55 19.31
N ARG A 640 -21.84 -10.19 19.24
CA ARG A 640 -22.35 -9.19 18.29
C ARG A 640 -23.38 -8.27 18.91
N SER A 641 -23.64 -7.14 18.26
CA SER A 641 -24.78 -6.27 18.58
C SER A 641 -26.11 -7.04 18.46
N ALA A 642 -27.03 -6.79 19.40
CA ALA A 642 -28.39 -7.31 19.30
C ALA A 642 -29.20 -6.54 18.25
N THR A 643 -30.07 -7.25 17.53
CA THR A 643 -31.00 -6.64 16.57
C THR A 643 -32.19 -5.99 17.28
N LEU A 644 -32.94 -5.13 16.58
CA LEU A 644 -34.15 -4.53 17.14
C LEU A 644 -35.21 -5.58 17.51
N ASP A 645 -35.35 -6.64 16.71
CA ASP A 645 -36.28 -7.73 17.00
C ASP A 645 -35.87 -8.51 18.25
N GLU A 646 -34.56 -8.72 18.46
CA GLU A 646 -34.03 -9.36 19.67
C GLU A 646 -34.28 -8.49 20.91
N LEU A 647 -34.08 -7.17 20.80
CA LEU A 647 -34.36 -6.22 21.88
C LEU A 647 -35.86 -6.08 22.18
N GLY A 648 -36.72 -6.22 21.16
CA GLY A 648 -38.17 -6.13 21.27
C GLY A 648 -38.84 -7.35 21.91
N ARG A 649 -38.11 -8.47 22.12
CA ARG A 649 -38.65 -9.65 22.79
C ARG A 649 -39.03 -9.32 24.24
N PRO A 650 -40.22 -9.71 24.72
CA PRO A 650 -40.60 -9.52 26.11
C PRO A 650 -39.62 -10.28 27.01
N GLY A 651 -38.87 -9.52 27.81
CA GLY A 651 -37.90 -10.03 28.78
C GLY A 651 -38.21 -9.51 30.19
N PRO A 652 -37.46 -9.94 31.21
CA PRO A 652 -37.60 -9.38 32.56
C PRO A 652 -37.40 -7.87 32.50
N ASP A 653 -38.29 -7.11 33.16
CA ASP A 653 -38.33 -5.65 33.17
C ASP A 653 -36.92 -5.06 33.36
N THR A 654 -36.32 -4.56 32.28
CA THR A 654 -35.08 -3.79 32.33
C THR A 654 -35.44 -2.37 32.73
N ALA A 655 -35.77 -2.20 34.02
CA ALA A 655 -35.77 -0.87 34.60
C ALA A 655 -34.42 -0.20 34.30
N LEU A 656 -34.44 1.09 33.93
CA LEU A 656 -33.27 1.89 33.61
C LEU A 656 -32.15 1.61 34.63
N GLY A 657 -31.01 1.10 34.16
CA GLY A 657 -29.84 0.82 34.99
C GLY A 657 -29.67 -0.63 35.47
N ARG A 658 -30.41 -1.61 34.95
CA ARG A 658 -30.09 -3.04 35.17
C ARG A 658 -29.76 -3.77 33.87
N LEU A 659 -28.72 -4.59 33.93
CA LEU A 659 -28.41 -5.63 32.96
C LEU A 659 -29.47 -6.75 33.06
N GLY A 660 -30.24 -6.93 32.00
CA GLY A 660 -31.07 -8.10 31.76
C GLY A 660 -30.33 -9.15 30.94
N VAL A 661 -30.62 -10.42 31.16
CA VAL A 661 -30.08 -11.53 30.39
C VAL A 661 -31.23 -12.44 29.98
N ASP A 662 -31.30 -12.77 28.71
CA ASP A 662 -32.26 -13.72 28.16
C ASP A 662 -31.54 -14.80 27.37
N GLU A 663 -32.07 -16.01 27.40
CA GLU A 663 -31.58 -17.09 26.55
C GLU A 663 -32.28 -17.01 25.19
N LEU A 664 -31.51 -16.91 24.11
CA LEU A 664 -32.05 -16.96 22.73
C LEU A 664 -32.05 -18.40 22.20
N GLY A 665 -31.22 -19.26 22.76
CA GLY A 665 -31.08 -20.68 22.47
C GLY A 665 -29.96 -21.30 23.30
N PRO A 666 -29.73 -22.61 23.21
CA PRO A 666 -28.67 -23.29 23.95
C PRO A 666 -27.30 -22.64 23.67
N GLY A 667 -26.67 -22.12 24.72
CA GLY A 667 -25.38 -21.43 24.63
C GLY A 667 -25.43 -20.01 24.05
N ILE A 668 -26.61 -19.43 23.81
CA ILE A 668 -26.77 -18.08 23.24
C ILE A 668 -27.49 -17.17 24.23
N LEU A 669 -26.79 -16.16 24.72
CA LEU A 669 -27.30 -15.18 25.68
C LEU A 669 -27.47 -13.81 25.04
N LEU A 670 -28.66 -13.22 25.17
CA LEU A 670 -28.89 -11.80 24.94
C LEU A 670 -28.68 -11.03 26.25
N VAL A 671 -27.64 -10.21 26.30
CA VAL A 671 -27.36 -9.29 27.40
C VAL A 671 -27.88 -7.91 27.02
N ARG A 672 -28.91 -7.42 27.71
CA ARG A 672 -29.57 -6.14 27.43
C ARG A 672 -29.44 -5.16 28.59
N TRP A 673 -29.39 -3.86 28.33
CA TRP A 673 -29.38 -2.82 29.35
C TRP A 673 -30.02 -1.54 28.85
N GLY A 674 -30.47 -0.70 29.78
CA GLY A 674 -30.83 0.69 29.49
C GLY A 674 -29.58 1.57 29.41
N GLY A 675 -29.35 2.18 28.25
CA GLY A 675 -28.36 3.24 28.03
C GLY A 675 -29.02 4.60 27.83
N VAL A 676 -28.20 5.61 27.53
CA VAL A 676 -28.64 6.96 27.13
C VAL A 676 -27.96 7.37 25.83
N VAL A 677 -28.47 8.44 25.20
CA VAL A 677 -27.86 9.05 24.01
C VAL A 677 -26.47 9.63 24.26
N CYS A 678 -26.01 9.70 25.50
CA CYS A 678 -24.70 10.27 25.84
C CYS A 678 -23.65 9.22 26.23
N ASP A 679 -24.01 7.94 26.24
CA ASP A 679 -23.01 6.89 26.39
C ASP A 679 -22.03 6.99 25.21
N THR A 680 -20.72 6.88 25.46
CA THR A 680 -19.69 6.94 24.41
C THR A 680 -18.82 5.69 24.37
N ALA A 681 -18.65 5.02 25.51
CA ALA A 681 -17.91 3.77 25.61
C ALA A 681 -18.44 2.92 26.78
N LEU A 682 -18.53 1.62 26.55
CA LEU A 682 -18.93 0.62 27.54
C LEU A 682 -17.98 -0.58 27.46
N GLU A 683 -17.78 -1.28 28.58
CA GLU A 683 -17.03 -2.52 28.65
C GLU A 683 -17.91 -3.58 29.33
N LEU A 684 -18.20 -4.68 28.65
CA LEU A 684 -18.88 -5.85 29.21
C LEU A 684 -17.84 -6.92 29.52
N VAL A 685 -17.49 -7.08 30.79
CA VAL A 685 -16.58 -8.14 31.23
C VAL A 685 -17.38 -9.42 31.47
N VAL A 686 -16.99 -10.51 30.81
CA VAL A 686 -17.54 -11.85 30.94
C VAL A 686 -16.55 -12.70 31.74
N GLU A 687 -16.85 -12.94 33.01
CA GLU A 687 -16.05 -13.78 33.89
C GLU A 687 -16.76 -15.13 34.07
N MET A 688 -16.30 -16.19 33.40
CA MET A 688 -16.83 -17.52 33.66
C MET A 688 -15.99 -18.25 34.72
N SER A 689 -16.66 -18.60 35.81
CA SER A 689 -16.17 -19.48 36.87
C SER A 689 -17.14 -20.68 37.01
N ALA A 690 -17.51 -21.06 38.24
CA ALA A 690 -18.69 -21.90 38.46
C ALA A 690 -20.00 -21.19 38.05
N GLN A 691 -19.97 -19.86 37.95
CA GLN A 691 -21.04 -18.97 37.49
C GLN A 691 -20.54 -18.04 36.38
N ILE A 692 -21.45 -17.50 35.57
CA ILE A 692 -21.14 -16.47 34.58
C ILE A 692 -21.38 -15.12 35.24
N HIS A 693 -20.33 -14.33 35.42
CA HIS A 693 -20.43 -12.96 35.94
C HIS A 693 -20.32 -11.99 34.77
N LEU A 694 -21.38 -11.25 34.50
CA LEU A 694 -21.42 -10.20 33.49
C LEU A 694 -21.31 -8.84 34.17
N ARG A 695 -20.21 -8.11 33.95
CA ARG A 695 -20.02 -6.77 34.52
C ARG A 695 -20.03 -5.71 33.43
N LEU A 696 -20.96 -4.77 33.48
CA LEU A 696 -20.96 -3.62 32.57
C LEU A 696 -20.29 -2.43 33.25
N ARG A 697 -19.23 -1.91 32.64
CA ARG A 697 -18.48 -0.72 33.08
C ARG A 697 -18.65 0.39 32.06
N GLY A 698 -18.59 1.64 32.52
CA GLY A 698 -18.68 2.81 31.65
C GLY A 698 -18.84 4.10 32.44
N VAL A 699 -18.54 5.21 31.78
CA VAL A 699 -18.78 6.56 32.29
C VAL A 699 -20.15 7.00 31.79
N HIS A 700 -21.06 7.28 32.70
CA HIS A 700 -22.37 7.81 32.35
C HIS A 700 -22.35 9.33 32.55
N PRO A 701 -22.12 10.13 31.49
CA PRO A 701 -22.15 11.58 31.63
C PRO A 701 -23.55 12.04 32.04
N PRO A 702 -23.67 13.05 32.93
CA PRO A 702 -24.97 13.57 33.32
C PRO A 702 -25.60 14.29 32.13
N CYS A 703 -26.59 13.66 31.51
CA CYS A 703 -27.42 14.32 30.51
C CYS A 703 -28.88 13.95 30.70
N ASP A 704 -29.76 14.92 30.46
CA ASP A 704 -31.21 14.70 30.48
C ASP A 704 -31.59 13.92 29.24
N ALA A 705 -31.70 12.59 29.36
CA ALA A 705 -31.83 11.73 28.19
C ALA A 705 -32.93 10.68 28.31
N MET A 706 -33.59 10.47 27.17
CA MET A 706 -34.48 9.35 26.88
C MET A 706 -33.71 8.03 27.01
N GLY A 707 -34.27 7.06 27.72
CA GLY A 707 -33.69 5.73 27.84
C GLY A 707 -33.68 5.01 26.50
N ILE A 708 -32.53 4.46 26.12
CA ILE A 708 -32.37 3.65 24.90
C ILE A 708 -32.05 2.22 25.30
N GLY A 709 -32.81 1.26 24.78
CA GLY A 709 -32.48 -0.16 24.91
C GLY A 709 -31.25 -0.51 24.08
N ARG A 710 -30.23 -1.08 24.71
CA ARG A 710 -29.03 -1.61 24.05
C ARG A 710 -28.87 -3.08 24.42
N GLY A 711 -28.21 -3.85 23.56
CA GLY A 711 -27.95 -5.24 23.87
C GLY A 711 -26.94 -5.90 22.95
N VAL A 712 -26.47 -7.05 23.41
CA VAL A 712 -25.38 -7.83 22.84
C VAL A 712 -25.77 -9.28 22.90
N VAL A 713 -25.54 -10.00 21.81
CA VAL A 713 -25.69 -11.45 21.78
C VAL A 713 -24.32 -12.07 21.97
N LEU A 714 -24.22 -12.97 22.95
CA LEU A 714 -23.04 -13.74 23.31
C LEU A 714 -23.29 -15.21 22.97
N THR A 715 -22.40 -15.82 22.20
CA THR A 715 -22.49 -17.24 21.79
C THR A 715 -21.35 -18.03 22.42
N PHE A 716 -21.66 -19.10 23.12
CA PHE A 716 -20.70 -19.93 23.86
C PHE A 716 -20.57 -21.32 23.26
N ALA A 717 -19.42 -21.95 23.51
CA ALA A 717 -19.09 -23.29 22.99
C ALA A 717 -19.91 -24.43 23.59
N ASP A 718 -20.45 -24.22 24.79
CA ASP A 718 -21.28 -25.21 25.47
C ASP A 718 -22.60 -24.59 25.91
N ASP A 719 -23.60 -25.44 26.11
CA ASP A 719 -24.86 -25.06 26.71
C ASP A 719 -24.63 -24.37 28.07
N LEU A 720 -25.30 -23.24 28.25
CA LEU A 720 -25.26 -22.46 29.47
C LEU A 720 -26.57 -22.60 30.23
N ASP A 721 -26.48 -22.75 31.54
CA ASP A 721 -27.63 -22.63 32.43
C ASP A 721 -27.84 -21.15 32.77
N PRO A 722 -28.91 -20.47 32.29
CA PRO A 722 -29.13 -19.05 32.53
C PRO A 722 -29.24 -18.72 34.02
N ALA A 723 -29.64 -19.70 34.85
CA ALA A 723 -29.73 -19.52 36.30
C ALA A 723 -28.35 -19.32 36.96
N ARG A 724 -27.27 -19.61 36.24
CA ARG A 724 -25.88 -19.37 36.68
C ARG A 724 -25.32 -18.04 36.21
N VAL A 725 -26.08 -17.27 35.43
CA VAL A 725 -25.67 -15.93 35.03
C VAL A 725 -26.01 -14.96 36.14
N THR A 726 -25.03 -14.20 36.56
CA THR A 726 -25.17 -13.09 37.50
C THR A 726 -24.69 -11.82 36.80
N THR A 727 -25.38 -10.72 37.05
CA THR A 727 -25.08 -9.43 36.43
C THR A 727 -24.69 -8.40 37.48
N GLU A 728 -23.75 -7.54 37.11
CA GLU A 728 -23.29 -6.42 37.94
C GLU A 728 -23.17 -5.17 37.04
N ASP A 729 -23.98 -4.15 37.28
CA ASP A 729 -23.86 -2.88 36.58
C ASP A 729 -22.95 -1.95 37.41
N LEU A 730 -21.72 -1.75 36.92
CA LEU A 730 -20.67 -0.96 37.56
C LEU A 730 -20.52 0.42 36.92
N ARG A 731 -21.49 0.88 36.12
CA ARG A 731 -21.47 2.24 35.58
C ARG A 731 -21.52 3.22 36.74
N GLN A 732 -20.45 4.01 36.89
CA GLN A 732 -20.40 5.05 37.90
C GLN A 732 -21.19 6.25 37.38
N ALA A 733 -22.18 6.70 38.16
CA ALA A 733 -22.72 8.04 37.97
C ALA A 733 -21.56 9.02 38.21
N VAL A 734 -21.13 9.72 37.17
CA VAL A 734 -20.18 10.82 37.34
C VAL A 734 -20.90 11.86 38.20
N ALA A 735 -20.42 12.08 39.42
CA ALA A 735 -20.93 13.16 40.25
C ALA A 735 -20.89 14.45 39.42
N PRO A 736 -21.98 15.25 39.35
CA PRO A 736 -21.94 16.51 38.63
C PRO A 736 -20.75 17.31 39.13
N LEU A 737 -19.87 17.73 38.21
CA LEU A 737 -18.74 18.59 38.53
C LEU A 737 -19.27 19.78 39.35
N PRO A 738 -18.65 20.15 40.49
CA PRO A 738 -19.12 21.28 41.27
C PRO A 738 -19.14 22.51 40.36
N THR A 739 -20.34 23.06 40.16
CA THR A 739 -20.54 24.31 39.45
C THR A 739 -19.81 25.40 40.21
N THR A 740 -18.60 25.73 39.73
CA THR A 740 -17.91 26.93 40.16
C THR A 740 -18.57 28.10 39.43
N VAL A 741 -19.28 28.93 40.20
CA VAL A 741 -19.85 30.22 39.78
C VAL A 741 -18.74 31.27 39.73
#